data_AF-A0A7X1KDE1-F1
#
_entry.id   AF-A0A7X1KDE1-F1
#
_cell.length_a   1.000
_cell.length_b   1.000
_cell.length_c   1.000
_cell.angle_alpha   90.00
_cell.angle_beta   90.00
_cell.angle_gamma   90.00
#
_symmetry.space_group_name_H-M   'P 1'
#
loop_
_entity.id
_entity.type
_entity.pdbx_description
1 polymer ?
#
loop_
_entity_poly.entity_id
_entity_poly.type
_entity_poly.pdbx_seq_one_letter_code
_entity_poly.pdbx_strand_id
1 'polypeptide(L)'
;MDSKQHLYLVDGSAYIFRAYHRLPPLTNPQGVPVGAVYGYTTMLWKLAEDLHQADGPTHLAVILDKAGTSFRNDLYDQYKANRPPPPEDLVPQFPLIRDATRAFSLACIEEEGLEADDLIASYARAAAARGWDVTIVSSDKDLMQLVGPPPGEAAAGGRIDMLDTMKNQRIDIPEVVEKFGVPPELVGDVLALMGDAVDNVPGIRGIGPKTATKLIQEHGSLEAALAAAPEMKPGKLRDSLIEQADMARLSRQLVQLKEDCALPVALDDFALEAVPKPPLAAFLAEHGFTSLLKRLDGGQAAPGPKTQLHPAKPVNAAAPATPAAVRGDRQDLPPMPPVDLAAYECVQTRDRLEHWIARAFDARKVAVDTETSLLDAMQAELVGVSLALGPNDACYVPLGHGGTDMFAEKPLQIDRTEALALLKPLLESDAVLKIGQNIKYDLNVLARHDVHVAPIDDTMILSFDLDAGRGEEGIGGGHGMDELARRHLGHTTLAFKDICGTGKKAISFAEVPLDRATQYAAEDADVTWRLHRVLKPRLAEEGGTRVYERVDRPLVPVVAQMERHGIKVDRERLARLSTEFATTISALEREIHGLAGQEFTIGSPKQLGDILFDKLGYKGGKKGKSGQYSTDQGILEGLAAQGAEVATKVLEWRQLTKLKSTYTDALQAAINPRTGRVHTSYSLVGAQTGRLSSTEPNLQNIPIRTEIGRQIREAFVAEPGHVLLAADYSQIELRLAAHMAEVPELKEAFAQGEDIHSRTAQEMFGTVDRDTRARAKTINFAILYGISRWGLGGRLGMSADEAQAMIDRYFERFPGIRRYIHATLESVREKGYSETLFGRKTWFPRINAANPNERAGSERAAINAPIQGTSADIIKRAMVRMGPALAAAGLGHVRMLLQVHDELVFELPAGDAAAAAPVIERVMAEAALPSVRLDVPLGIEIGTGANWGAAH
;
A
#
# COMPACT_ATOMS: atom_id res chain seq x y z
N MET A 1 -33.73 18.52 36.73
CA MET A 1 -33.50 19.41 35.59
C MET A 1 -34.05 18.67 34.40
N ASP A 2 -35.12 19.16 33.77
CA ASP A 2 -35.60 18.53 32.53
C ASP A 2 -34.44 18.49 31.54
N SER A 3 -34.18 17.32 30.96
CA SER A 3 -33.16 17.15 29.92
C SER A 3 -33.52 18.04 28.74
N LYS A 4 -32.61 18.93 28.35
CA LYS A 4 -32.77 19.76 27.15
C LYS A 4 -33.00 18.85 25.95
N GLN A 5 -34.03 19.11 25.16
CA GLN A 5 -34.39 18.30 23.99
C GLN A 5 -33.34 18.46 22.89
N HIS A 6 -33.03 17.37 22.18
CA HIS A 6 -32.02 17.34 21.12
C HIS A 6 -32.57 16.59 19.90
N LEU A 7 -32.65 17.27 18.76
CA LEU A 7 -33.20 16.77 17.50
C LEU A 7 -32.11 16.43 16.50
N TYR A 8 -32.13 15.21 15.94
CA TYR A 8 -31.33 14.84 14.78
C TYR A 8 -32.16 14.93 13.50
N LEU A 9 -31.66 15.67 12.52
CA LEU A 9 -32.24 15.77 11.18
C LEU A 9 -31.30 15.07 10.21
N VAL A 10 -31.72 13.91 9.69
CA VAL A 10 -30.92 13.10 8.78
C VAL A 10 -31.28 13.45 7.34
N ASP A 11 -30.30 13.89 6.57
CA ASP A 11 -30.40 14.00 5.12
C ASP A 11 -30.37 12.60 4.50
N GLY A 12 -31.58 12.06 4.32
CA GLY A 12 -31.76 10.71 3.80
C GLY A 12 -31.39 10.63 2.32
N SER A 13 -31.61 11.68 1.54
CA SER A 13 -31.22 11.74 0.12
C SER A 13 -29.73 11.51 -0.06
N ALA A 14 -28.89 12.24 0.69
CA ALA A 14 -27.44 12.05 0.66
C ALA A 14 -27.02 10.64 1.12
N TYR A 15 -27.69 10.07 2.12
CA TYR A 15 -27.43 8.71 2.60
C TYR A 15 -27.72 7.65 1.53
N ILE A 16 -28.75 7.81 0.71
CA ILE A 16 -29.13 6.87 -0.35
C ILE A 16 -28.03 6.79 -1.41
N PHE A 17 -27.63 7.93 -1.98
CA PHE A 17 -26.57 7.97 -3.00
C PHE A 17 -25.22 7.51 -2.43
N ARG A 18 -24.93 7.84 -1.17
CA ARG A 18 -23.75 7.34 -0.47
C ARG A 18 -23.75 5.81 -0.35
N ALA A 19 -24.88 5.23 0.06
CA ALA A 19 -25.01 3.78 0.18
C ALA A 19 -24.83 3.11 -1.19
N TYR A 20 -25.46 3.67 -2.22
CA TYR A 20 -25.41 3.18 -3.59
C TYR A 20 -23.99 3.15 -4.17
N HIS A 21 -23.21 4.23 -4.03
CA HIS A 21 -21.85 4.29 -4.58
C HIS A 21 -20.80 3.51 -3.77
N ARG A 22 -21.09 3.21 -2.49
CA ARG A 22 -20.14 2.52 -1.60
C ARG A 22 -20.25 1.01 -1.65
N LEU A 23 -21.46 0.49 -1.86
CA LEU A 23 -21.73 -0.95 -1.85
C LEU A 23 -21.82 -1.49 -3.27
N PRO A 24 -21.33 -2.72 -3.52
CA PRO A 24 -21.54 -3.35 -4.80
C PRO A 24 -23.02 -3.67 -5.03
N PRO A 25 -23.44 -3.94 -6.29
CA PRO A 25 -24.83 -4.27 -6.60
C PRO A 25 -25.28 -5.52 -5.83
N LEU A 26 -26.22 -5.34 -4.90
CA LEU A 26 -26.85 -6.41 -4.15
C LEU A 26 -28.28 -6.61 -4.62
N THR A 27 -28.77 -7.85 -4.60
CA THR A 27 -30.17 -8.17 -4.89
C THR A 27 -30.79 -8.98 -3.76
N ASN A 28 -32.08 -8.75 -3.49
CA ASN A 28 -32.83 -9.48 -2.46
C ASN A 28 -33.28 -10.87 -2.98
N PRO A 29 -33.91 -11.70 -2.11
CA PRO A 29 -34.47 -13.00 -2.50
C PRO A 29 -35.55 -12.98 -3.58
N GLN A 30 -35.99 -11.82 -4.06
CA GLN A 30 -36.95 -11.63 -5.15
C GLN A 30 -36.27 -11.08 -6.42
N GLY A 31 -34.97 -10.81 -6.39
CA GLY A 31 -34.19 -10.30 -7.52
C GLY A 31 -34.21 -8.78 -7.68
N VAL A 32 -34.78 -8.06 -6.72
CA VAL A 32 -34.80 -6.59 -6.68
C VAL A 32 -33.45 -6.07 -6.17
N PRO A 33 -32.84 -5.07 -6.81
CA PRO A 33 -31.65 -4.41 -6.27
C PRO A 33 -31.93 -3.87 -4.86
N VAL A 34 -31.00 -4.06 -3.92
CA VAL A 34 -31.12 -3.61 -2.51
C VAL A 34 -29.79 -3.13 -1.92
N GLY A 35 -28.77 -2.87 -2.75
CA GLY A 35 -27.45 -2.40 -2.30
C GLY A 35 -27.51 -1.10 -1.51
N ALA A 36 -28.22 -0.10 -2.04
CA ALA A 36 -28.44 1.17 -1.36
C ALA A 36 -29.30 0.99 -0.10
N VAL A 37 -30.33 0.14 -0.16
CA VAL A 37 -31.20 -0.18 0.99
C VAL A 37 -30.38 -0.77 2.15
N TYR A 38 -29.55 -1.77 1.88
CA TYR A 38 -28.70 -2.42 2.90
C TYR A 38 -27.72 -1.43 3.54
N GLY A 39 -27.06 -0.60 2.74
CA GLY A 39 -26.15 0.42 3.23
C GLY A 39 -26.87 1.48 4.05
N TYR A 40 -28.02 1.95 3.58
CA TYR A 40 -28.88 2.90 4.27
C TYR A 40 -29.33 2.37 5.65
N THR A 41 -29.87 1.15 5.71
CA THR A 41 -30.27 0.47 6.95
C THR A 41 -29.09 0.33 7.92
N THR A 42 -27.89 -0.01 7.44
CA THR A 42 -26.70 -0.13 8.29
C THR A 42 -26.27 1.23 8.88
N MET A 43 -26.39 2.30 8.09
CA MET A 43 -26.03 3.65 8.52
C MET A 43 -27.04 4.23 9.51
N LEU A 44 -28.34 3.97 9.32
CA LEU A 44 -29.36 4.26 10.33
C LEU A 44 -29.14 3.46 11.60
N TRP A 45 -28.77 2.18 11.50
CA TRP A 45 -28.50 1.34 12.67
C TRP A 45 -27.35 1.88 13.52
N LYS A 46 -26.26 2.29 12.87
CA LYS A 46 -25.12 2.90 13.58
C LYS A 46 -25.53 4.19 14.27
N LEU A 47 -26.28 5.05 13.57
CA LEU A 47 -26.83 6.27 14.14
C LEU A 47 -27.78 5.96 15.32
N ALA A 48 -28.53 4.86 15.23
CA ALA A 48 -29.42 4.39 16.28
C ALA A 48 -28.68 3.83 17.52
N GLU A 49 -27.50 3.23 17.35
CA GLU A 49 -26.67 2.76 18.48
C GLU A 49 -26.03 3.91 19.24
N ASP A 50 -25.67 4.99 18.53
CA ASP A 50 -25.14 6.21 19.14
C ASP A 50 -26.21 6.94 20.01
N LEU A 51 -27.49 6.58 19.89
CA LEU A 51 -28.62 7.14 20.67
C LEU A 51 -28.59 6.80 22.17
N HIS A 52 -27.91 5.73 22.58
CA HIS A 52 -27.90 5.28 23.98
C HIS A 52 -26.79 5.91 24.84
N GLN A 53 -26.04 6.87 24.29
CA GLN A 53 -25.05 7.65 25.03
C GLN A 53 -25.70 8.78 25.83
N ALA A 54 -25.04 9.25 26.90
CA ALA A 54 -25.59 10.23 27.83
C ALA A 54 -25.99 11.58 27.18
N ASP A 55 -25.47 11.88 25.98
CA ASP A 55 -25.73 13.08 25.18
C ASP A 55 -26.39 12.76 23.81
N GLY A 56 -27.09 11.63 23.68
CA GLY A 56 -27.81 11.23 22.45
C GLY A 56 -29.08 12.05 22.19
N PRO A 57 -29.62 12.07 20.95
CA PRO A 57 -30.81 12.85 20.65
C PRO A 57 -32.07 12.24 21.26
N THR A 58 -33.01 13.11 21.62
CA THR A 58 -34.35 12.74 22.09
C THR A 58 -35.34 12.63 20.94
N HIS A 59 -35.06 13.28 19.81
CA HIS A 59 -35.92 13.29 18.63
C HIS A 59 -35.10 13.02 17.35
N LEU A 60 -35.68 12.32 16.38
CA LEU A 60 -35.02 12.05 15.09
C LEU A 60 -36.01 12.00 13.92
N ALA A 61 -35.65 12.68 12.84
CA ALA A 61 -36.38 12.59 11.57
C ALA A 61 -35.41 12.36 10.40
N VAL A 62 -35.88 11.62 9.41
CA VAL A 62 -35.22 11.46 8.10
C VAL A 62 -35.99 12.26 7.08
N ILE A 63 -35.28 13.13 6.36
CA ILE A 63 -35.82 13.98 5.31
C ILE A 63 -35.33 13.45 3.96
N LEU A 64 -36.25 13.29 3.01
CA LEU A 64 -35.98 12.81 1.66
C LEU A 64 -36.47 13.83 0.64
N ASP A 65 -35.80 13.89 -0.50
CA ASP A 65 -36.33 14.61 -1.67
C ASP A 65 -37.49 13.83 -2.28
N LYS A 66 -38.56 14.57 -2.61
CA LYS A 66 -39.65 14.05 -3.43
C LYS A 66 -39.35 14.33 -4.90
N ALA A 67 -39.62 13.37 -5.78
CA ALA A 67 -39.44 13.55 -7.21
C ALA A 67 -40.33 14.70 -7.74
N GLY A 68 -39.73 15.72 -8.34
CA GLY A 68 -40.44 16.88 -8.89
C GLY A 68 -39.52 18.07 -9.14
N THR A 69 -40.07 19.15 -9.69
CA THR A 69 -39.38 20.46 -9.82
C THR A 69 -39.60 21.28 -8.55
N SER A 70 -38.57 21.99 -8.07
CA SER A 70 -38.68 22.93 -6.96
C SER A 70 -38.85 24.37 -7.47
N PHE A 71 -39.15 25.31 -6.58
CA PHE A 71 -39.21 26.74 -6.92
C PHE A 71 -37.88 27.26 -7.52
N ARG A 72 -36.75 26.60 -7.26
CA ARG A 72 -35.45 26.94 -7.86
C ARG A 72 -35.42 26.68 -9.37
N ASN A 73 -36.16 25.68 -9.85
CA ASN A 73 -36.32 25.42 -11.28
C ASN A 73 -37.17 26.50 -11.98
N ASP A 74 -38.12 27.12 -11.26
CA ASP A 74 -38.89 28.26 -11.78
C ASP A 74 -38.03 29.54 -11.84
N LEU A 75 -37.08 29.68 -10.91
CA LEU A 75 -36.12 30.79 -10.86
C LEU A 75 -34.99 30.67 -11.91
N TYR A 76 -34.51 29.44 -12.15
CA TYR A 76 -33.44 29.16 -13.11
C TYR A 76 -33.66 27.80 -13.77
N ASP A 77 -34.01 27.82 -15.06
CA ASP A 77 -34.37 26.64 -15.84
C ASP A 77 -33.23 25.61 -16.01
N GLN A 78 -31.98 26.04 -15.87
CA GLN A 78 -30.81 25.14 -15.90
C GLN A 78 -30.42 24.57 -14.53
N TYR A 79 -31.10 24.94 -13.44
CA TYR A 79 -30.82 24.39 -12.11
C TYR A 79 -31.01 22.87 -12.10
N LYS A 80 -29.99 22.13 -11.66
CA LYS A 80 -29.91 20.65 -11.69
C LYS A 80 -30.09 20.01 -13.08
N ALA A 81 -30.14 20.79 -14.18
CA ALA A 81 -30.41 20.27 -15.52
C ALA A 81 -29.33 19.30 -16.05
N ASN A 82 -28.09 19.42 -15.55
CA ASN A 82 -26.98 18.53 -15.89
C ASN A 82 -26.91 17.28 -15.00
N ARG A 83 -27.81 17.12 -14.01
CA ARG A 83 -27.84 15.91 -13.18
C ARG A 83 -28.41 14.76 -14.02
N PRO A 84 -27.67 13.66 -14.20
CA PRO A 84 -28.22 12.49 -14.87
C PRO A 84 -29.41 11.95 -14.06
N PRO A 85 -30.42 11.34 -14.71
CA PRO A 85 -31.47 10.65 -13.98
C PRO A 85 -30.86 9.58 -13.05
N PRO A 86 -31.51 9.27 -11.92
CA PRO A 86 -31.01 8.25 -11.02
C PRO A 86 -30.83 6.93 -11.78
N PRO A 87 -29.77 6.15 -11.49
CA PRO A 87 -29.51 4.87 -12.15
C PRO A 87 -30.73 3.94 -12.12
N GLU A 88 -30.98 3.21 -13.20
CA GLU A 88 -32.17 2.35 -13.35
C GLU A 88 -32.30 1.30 -12.24
N ASP A 89 -31.19 0.86 -11.67
CA ASP A 89 -31.13 -0.08 -10.54
C ASP A 89 -31.29 0.58 -9.16
N LEU A 90 -31.13 1.91 -9.05
CA LEU A 90 -31.41 2.67 -7.84
C LEU A 90 -32.90 3.05 -7.72
N VAL A 91 -33.57 3.32 -8.85
CA VAL A 91 -35.01 3.67 -8.88
C VAL A 91 -35.90 2.71 -8.07
N PRO A 92 -35.81 1.36 -8.21
CA PRO A 92 -36.65 0.44 -7.43
C PRO A 92 -36.32 0.40 -5.93
N GLN A 93 -35.21 0.99 -5.49
CA GLN A 93 -34.77 0.99 -4.09
C GLN A 93 -35.37 2.13 -3.27
N PHE A 94 -35.82 3.22 -3.89
CA PHE A 94 -36.38 4.38 -3.17
C PHE A 94 -37.62 4.03 -2.31
N PRO A 95 -38.60 3.23 -2.77
CA PRO A 95 -39.70 2.80 -1.91
C PRO A 95 -39.21 1.96 -0.73
N LEU A 96 -38.26 1.05 -0.97
CA LEU A 96 -37.70 0.17 0.06
C LEU A 96 -36.93 0.93 1.15
N ILE A 97 -36.31 2.07 0.79
CA ILE A 97 -35.68 2.96 1.76
C ILE A 97 -36.72 3.64 2.66
N ARG A 98 -37.86 4.07 2.11
CA ARG A 98 -38.97 4.60 2.93
C ARG A 98 -39.50 3.54 3.89
N ASP A 99 -39.63 2.30 3.40
CA ASP A 99 -40.08 1.18 4.22
C ASP A 99 -39.04 0.81 5.29
N ALA A 100 -37.74 0.89 4.99
CA ALA A 100 -36.67 0.73 5.98
C ALA A 100 -36.78 1.79 7.09
N THR A 101 -36.95 3.06 6.75
CA THR A 101 -37.10 4.16 7.73
C THR A 101 -38.32 3.95 8.63
N ARG A 102 -39.45 3.55 8.06
CA ARG A 102 -40.67 3.21 8.81
C ARG A 102 -40.48 1.99 9.70
N ALA A 103 -39.69 1.00 9.27
CA ALA A 103 -39.38 -0.19 10.06
C ALA A 103 -38.55 0.14 11.32
N PHE A 104 -37.75 1.21 11.30
CA PHE A 104 -37.09 1.77 12.49
C PHE A 104 -38.02 2.63 13.36
N SER A 105 -39.30 2.80 12.99
CA SER A 105 -40.23 3.78 13.59
C SER A 105 -39.74 5.22 13.55
N LEU A 106 -38.99 5.58 12.51
CA LEU A 106 -38.50 6.95 12.32
C LEU A 106 -39.46 7.73 11.43
N ALA A 107 -39.65 9.02 11.74
CA ALA A 107 -40.38 9.93 10.88
C ALA A 107 -39.65 10.07 9.54
N CYS A 108 -40.36 9.81 8.44
CA CYS A 108 -39.87 9.92 7.07
C CYS A 108 -40.65 11.05 6.38
N ILE A 109 -39.99 12.16 6.08
CA ILE A 109 -40.63 13.39 5.60
C ILE A 109 -40.16 13.68 4.18
N GLU A 110 -41.12 13.93 3.29
CA GLU A 110 -40.89 14.39 1.92
C GLU A 110 -42.09 15.27 1.53
N GLU A 111 -41.85 16.43 0.92
CA GLU A 111 -42.89 17.38 0.53
C GLU A 111 -42.72 17.76 -0.95
N GLU A 112 -43.82 17.98 -1.66
CA GLU A 112 -43.75 18.33 -3.09
C GLU A 112 -43.40 19.81 -3.28
N GLY A 113 -42.51 20.10 -4.22
CA GLY A 113 -42.08 21.47 -4.52
C GLY A 113 -41.06 22.05 -3.53
N LEU A 114 -40.62 21.28 -2.53
CA LEU A 114 -39.55 21.62 -1.60
C LEU A 114 -38.43 20.58 -1.67
N GLU A 115 -37.19 21.03 -1.52
CA GLU A 115 -36.02 20.14 -1.43
C GLU A 115 -35.80 19.72 0.02
N ALA A 116 -35.11 18.58 0.22
CA ALA A 116 -34.81 18.06 1.56
C ALA A 116 -34.09 19.11 2.42
N ASP A 117 -33.19 19.90 1.83
CA ASP A 117 -32.44 20.93 2.53
C ASP A 117 -33.32 22.05 3.08
N ASP A 118 -34.40 22.42 2.37
CA ASP A 118 -35.36 23.44 2.81
C ASP A 118 -36.19 22.94 4.00
N LEU A 119 -36.59 21.67 3.98
CA LEU A 119 -37.29 21.04 5.10
C LEU A 119 -36.36 20.93 6.31
N ILE A 120 -35.12 20.50 6.12
CA ILE A 120 -34.10 20.44 7.18
C ILE A 120 -33.89 21.83 7.79
N ALA A 121 -33.74 22.86 6.97
CA ALA A 121 -33.58 24.23 7.42
C ALA A 121 -34.78 24.71 8.26
N SER A 122 -36.00 24.48 7.76
CA SER A 122 -37.23 24.88 8.46
C SER A 122 -37.44 24.16 9.79
N TYR A 123 -37.19 22.84 9.84
CA TYR A 123 -37.27 22.07 11.09
C TYR A 123 -36.17 22.47 12.08
N ALA A 124 -34.94 22.70 11.60
CA ALA A 124 -33.82 23.10 12.46
C ALA A 124 -34.10 24.45 13.12
N ARG A 125 -34.62 25.42 12.37
CA ARG A 125 -34.99 26.74 12.92
C ARG A 125 -36.17 26.67 13.89
N ALA A 126 -37.21 25.92 13.54
CA ALA A 126 -38.38 25.75 14.40
C ALA A 126 -38.02 25.06 15.74
N ALA A 127 -37.13 24.08 15.73
CA ALA A 127 -36.65 23.40 16.93
C ALA A 127 -35.72 24.28 17.77
N ALA A 128 -34.78 24.97 17.12
CA ALA A 128 -33.87 25.89 17.80
C ALA A 128 -34.62 27.04 18.50
N ALA A 129 -35.68 27.57 17.89
CA ALA A 129 -36.56 28.59 18.48
C ALA A 129 -37.35 28.08 19.71
N ARG A 130 -37.56 26.76 19.84
CA ARG A 130 -38.12 26.12 21.05
C ARG A 130 -37.07 25.84 22.13
N GLY A 131 -35.81 26.22 21.90
CA GLY A 131 -34.70 25.95 22.83
C GLY A 131 -34.07 24.57 22.67
N TRP A 132 -34.40 23.82 21.61
CA TRP A 132 -33.87 22.47 21.38
C TRP A 132 -32.53 22.53 20.68
N ASP A 133 -31.57 21.69 21.10
CA ASP A 133 -30.35 21.51 20.31
C ASP A 133 -30.68 20.70 19.05
N VAL A 134 -30.00 20.97 17.95
CA VAL A 134 -30.24 20.35 16.65
C VAL A 134 -28.91 19.91 16.06
N THR A 135 -28.82 18.65 15.63
CA THR A 135 -27.70 18.14 14.84
C THR A 135 -28.19 17.73 13.47
N ILE A 136 -27.70 18.40 12.45
CA ILE A 136 -27.96 18.07 11.05
C ILE A 136 -26.95 17.02 10.61
N VAL A 137 -27.42 15.82 10.31
CA VAL A 137 -26.59 14.70 9.88
C VAL A 137 -26.48 14.72 8.36
N SER A 138 -25.60 15.57 7.84
CA SER A 138 -25.28 15.69 6.41
C SER A 138 -23.83 16.14 6.21
N SER A 139 -23.32 15.92 4.99
CA SER A 139 -22.06 16.52 4.51
C SER A 139 -22.30 17.65 3.53
N ASP A 140 -23.56 17.99 3.23
CA ASP A 140 -23.91 19.06 2.31
C ASP A 140 -23.35 20.39 2.81
N LYS A 141 -22.72 21.10 1.90
CA LYS A 141 -22.04 22.36 2.20
C LYS A 141 -23.05 23.50 2.35
N ASP A 142 -24.23 23.39 1.76
CA ASP A 142 -25.25 24.45 1.75
C ASP A 142 -25.95 24.55 3.11
N LEU A 143 -26.14 23.42 3.79
CA LEU A 143 -26.65 23.33 5.17
C LEU A 143 -25.71 23.95 6.21
N MET A 144 -24.44 24.19 5.87
CA MET A 144 -23.49 24.87 6.77
C MET A 144 -23.86 26.33 7.03
N GLN A 145 -24.80 26.91 6.26
CA GLN A 145 -25.41 28.22 6.51
C GLN A 145 -26.23 28.27 7.81
N LEU A 146 -26.66 27.10 8.33
CA LEU A 146 -27.53 27.01 9.50
C LEU A 146 -26.77 26.84 10.82
N VAL A 147 -25.48 26.48 10.75
CA VAL A 147 -24.65 26.16 11.92
C VAL A 147 -24.52 27.38 12.83
N GLY A 148 -24.68 27.18 14.14
CA GLY A 148 -24.64 28.22 15.15
C GLY A 148 -25.99 28.50 15.80
N PRO A 149 -26.09 29.60 16.57
CA PRO A 149 -27.34 30.01 17.19
C PRO A 149 -28.32 30.59 16.15
N PRO A 150 -29.65 30.48 16.38
CA PRO A 150 -30.64 31.11 15.52
C PRO A 150 -30.50 32.65 15.52
N PRO A 151 -30.75 33.32 14.38
CA PRO A 151 -30.64 34.77 14.28
C PRO A 151 -31.63 35.49 15.21
N GLY A 152 -31.15 36.46 15.99
CA GLY A 152 -32.00 37.41 16.73
C GLY A 152 -32.40 37.01 18.15
N GLU A 153 -32.00 35.85 18.67
CA GLU A 153 -32.33 35.41 20.04
C GLU A 153 -31.09 35.32 20.94
N ALA A 154 -31.10 36.05 22.06
CA ALA A 154 -29.97 36.13 22.99
C ALA A 154 -29.88 34.87 23.89
N ALA A 155 -28.75 34.17 23.82
CA ALA A 155 -28.14 33.25 24.81
C ALA A 155 -28.98 32.11 25.45
N ALA A 156 -30.28 32.00 25.19
CA ALA A 156 -31.18 30.99 25.76
C ALA A 156 -31.82 30.07 24.70
N GLY A 157 -31.55 30.29 23.41
CA GLY A 157 -32.04 29.47 22.30
C GLY A 157 -31.28 28.16 22.10
N GLY A 158 -31.86 27.26 21.32
CA GLY A 158 -31.25 26.00 20.93
C GLY A 158 -30.08 26.20 19.95
N ARG A 159 -29.13 25.27 19.92
CA ARG A 159 -27.93 25.36 19.07
C ARG A 159 -28.01 24.39 17.90
N ILE A 160 -27.65 24.85 16.71
CA ILE A 160 -27.57 24.01 15.51
C ILE A 160 -26.11 23.67 15.21
N ASP A 161 -25.81 22.38 15.07
CA ASP A 161 -24.53 21.90 14.54
C ASP A 161 -24.72 20.81 13.49
N MET A 162 -23.62 20.33 12.91
CA MET A 162 -23.62 19.33 11.86
C MET A 162 -22.75 18.14 12.21
N LEU A 163 -23.12 16.95 11.71
CA LEU A 163 -22.33 15.73 11.84
C LEU A 163 -22.07 15.10 10.47
N ASP A 164 -20.82 15.19 10.01
CA ASP A 164 -20.34 14.47 8.84
C ASP A 164 -19.96 13.03 9.27
N THR A 165 -20.89 12.10 9.05
CA THR A 165 -20.69 10.68 9.38
C THR A 165 -19.70 9.96 8.46
N MET A 166 -19.22 10.58 7.37
CA MET A 166 -18.14 10.02 6.54
C MET A 166 -16.77 10.24 7.16
N LYS A 167 -16.52 11.46 7.63
CA LYS A 167 -15.26 11.83 8.30
C LYS A 167 -15.28 11.58 9.80
N ASN A 168 -16.45 11.23 10.34
CA ASN A 168 -16.70 11.18 11.78
C ASN A 168 -16.33 12.52 12.45
N GLN A 169 -16.74 13.62 11.81
CA GLN A 169 -16.38 14.98 12.18
C GLN A 169 -17.65 15.76 12.54
N ARG A 170 -17.65 16.34 13.75
CA ARG A 170 -18.65 17.34 14.14
C ARG A 170 -18.24 18.69 13.56
N ILE A 171 -19.19 19.38 12.96
CA ILE A 171 -18.98 20.64 12.26
C ILE A 171 -19.75 21.71 13.01
N ASP A 172 -19.00 22.67 13.50
CA ASP A 172 -19.46 23.80 14.27
C ASP A 172 -18.87 25.09 13.63
N ILE A 173 -19.14 26.26 14.21
CA ILE A 173 -18.68 27.55 13.67
C ILE A 173 -17.17 27.54 13.32
N PRO A 174 -16.25 27.02 14.18
CA PRO A 174 -14.83 26.97 13.84
C PRO A 174 -14.53 26.15 12.58
N GLU A 175 -15.17 24.99 12.41
CA GLU A 175 -14.97 24.12 11.24
C GLU A 175 -15.57 24.73 9.97
N VAL A 176 -16.68 25.47 10.07
CA VAL A 176 -17.24 26.24 8.95
C VAL A 176 -16.25 27.33 8.52
N VAL A 177 -15.68 28.07 9.49
CA VAL A 177 -14.66 29.09 9.22
C VAL A 177 -13.38 28.46 8.65
N GLU A 178 -12.96 27.30 9.13
CA GLU A 178 -11.82 26.58 8.55
C GLU A 178 -12.07 26.20 7.08
N LYS A 179 -13.28 25.72 6.78
CA LYS A 179 -13.65 25.23 5.44
C LYS A 179 -13.87 26.36 4.43
N PHE A 180 -14.54 27.44 4.82
CA PHE A 180 -14.95 28.51 3.91
C PHE A 180 -14.23 29.84 4.15
N GLY A 181 -13.47 29.98 5.24
CA GLY A 181 -12.84 31.22 5.67
C GLY A 181 -13.81 32.27 6.21
N VAL A 182 -15.12 32.00 6.22
CA VAL A 182 -16.16 32.93 6.67
C VAL A 182 -17.10 32.23 7.66
N PRO A 183 -17.76 32.98 8.56
CA PRO A 183 -18.76 32.39 9.45
C PRO A 183 -20.02 31.92 8.68
N PRO A 184 -20.84 31.03 9.27
CA PRO A 184 -22.02 30.42 8.65
C PRO A 184 -22.94 31.38 7.88
N GLU A 185 -23.24 32.56 8.44
CA GLU A 185 -24.12 33.57 7.86
C GLU A 185 -23.62 34.14 6.52
N LEU A 186 -22.33 34.00 6.22
CA LEU A 186 -21.70 34.47 4.98
C LEU A 186 -21.40 33.32 4.00
N VAL A 187 -21.68 32.06 4.35
CA VAL A 187 -21.41 30.90 3.49
C VAL A 187 -22.19 31.02 2.18
N GLY A 188 -23.47 31.41 2.23
CA GLY A 188 -24.30 31.60 1.04
C GLY A 188 -23.73 32.65 0.07
N ASP A 189 -23.08 33.70 0.59
CA ASP A 189 -22.45 34.74 -0.22
C ASP A 189 -21.19 34.22 -0.94
N VAL A 190 -20.41 33.37 -0.27
CA VAL A 190 -19.25 32.69 -0.87
C VAL A 190 -19.69 31.71 -1.96
N LEU A 191 -20.74 30.91 -1.68
CA LEU A 191 -21.30 29.96 -2.63
C LEU A 191 -21.82 30.67 -3.90
N ALA A 192 -22.49 31.81 -3.74
CA ALA A 192 -23.00 32.62 -4.85
C ALA A 192 -21.90 33.14 -5.79
N LEU A 193 -20.72 33.48 -5.26
CA LEU A 193 -19.59 33.95 -6.06
C LEU A 193 -18.88 32.83 -6.81
N MET A 194 -18.68 31.67 -6.17
CA MET A 194 -17.92 30.56 -6.77
C MET A 194 -18.78 29.64 -7.64
N GLY A 195 -20.11 29.63 -7.43
CA GLY A 195 -21.05 28.74 -8.08
C GLY A 195 -20.96 27.28 -7.62
N ASP A 196 -21.81 26.43 -8.20
CA ASP A 196 -21.79 24.99 -8.01
C ASP A 196 -22.01 24.24 -9.33
N ALA A 197 -21.01 23.48 -9.77
CA ALA A 197 -21.12 22.67 -10.96
C ALA A 197 -22.06 21.45 -10.80
N VAL A 198 -22.25 20.95 -9.57
CA VAL A 198 -23.09 19.76 -9.30
C VAL A 198 -24.58 20.08 -9.45
N ASP A 199 -24.99 21.24 -8.93
CA ASP A 199 -26.35 21.77 -9.05
C ASP A 199 -26.55 22.68 -10.25
N ASN A 200 -25.50 22.85 -11.04
CA ASN A 200 -25.46 23.82 -12.13
C ASN A 200 -25.85 25.24 -11.67
N VAL A 201 -25.50 25.60 -10.43
CA VAL A 201 -25.60 26.96 -9.91
C VAL A 201 -24.49 27.78 -10.55
N PRO A 202 -24.81 28.86 -11.27
CA PRO A 202 -23.79 29.67 -11.92
C PRO A 202 -22.88 30.33 -10.89
N GLY A 203 -21.64 30.63 -11.29
CA GLY A 203 -20.69 31.40 -10.49
C GLY A 203 -20.02 32.44 -11.36
N ILE A 204 -19.32 33.38 -10.75
CA ILE A 204 -18.60 34.41 -11.52
C ILE A 204 -17.36 33.79 -12.15
N ARG A 205 -17.25 33.91 -13.47
CA ARG A 205 -16.12 33.36 -14.23
C ARG A 205 -14.78 33.84 -13.67
N GLY A 206 -13.92 32.89 -13.32
CA GLY A 206 -12.58 33.16 -12.80
C GLY A 206 -12.53 33.37 -11.28
N ILE A 207 -13.67 33.27 -10.58
CA ILE A 207 -13.74 33.29 -9.12
C ILE A 207 -13.92 31.87 -8.62
N GLY A 208 -12.84 31.29 -8.09
CA GLY A 208 -12.89 30.01 -7.36
C GLY A 208 -13.06 30.22 -5.85
N PRO A 209 -13.12 29.13 -5.05
CA PRO A 209 -13.41 29.18 -3.62
C PRO A 209 -12.51 30.16 -2.84
N LYS A 210 -11.19 30.15 -3.10
CA LYS A 210 -10.24 31.06 -2.42
C LYS A 210 -10.48 32.53 -2.73
N THR A 211 -10.86 32.85 -3.96
CA THR A 211 -11.10 34.23 -4.39
C THR A 211 -12.45 34.72 -3.85
N ALA A 212 -13.47 33.86 -3.87
CA ALA A 212 -14.78 34.15 -3.28
C ALA A 212 -14.65 34.45 -1.77
N THR A 213 -14.00 33.57 -1.01
CA THR A 213 -13.72 33.78 0.42
C THR A 213 -13.01 35.12 0.67
N LYS A 214 -11.96 35.41 -0.10
CA LYS A 214 -11.20 36.64 0.06
C LYS A 214 -12.06 37.89 -0.16
N LEU A 215 -12.88 37.90 -1.21
CA LEU A 215 -13.77 39.04 -1.52
C LEU A 215 -14.80 39.27 -0.41
N ILE A 216 -15.39 38.21 0.12
CA ILE A 216 -16.36 38.32 1.22
C ILE A 216 -15.68 38.74 2.53
N GLN A 217 -14.48 38.25 2.83
CA GLN A 217 -13.71 38.72 3.99
C GLN A 217 -13.31 40.19 3.90
N GLU A 218 -12.94 40.67 2.70
CA GLU A 218 -12.49 42.05 2.48
C GLU A 218 -13.66 43.05 2.46
N HIS A 219 -14.81 42.67 1.92
CA HIS A 219 -15.94 43.58 1.70
C HIS A 219 -17.16 43.32 2.61
N GLY A 220 -17.21 42.19 3.30
CA GLY A 220 -18.20 41.84 4.31
C GLY A 220 -19.42 41.07 3.80
N SER A 221 -19.89 41.30 2.58
CA SER A 221 -21.03 40.58 1.98
C SER A 221 -20.94 40.53 0.46
N LEU A 222 -21.78 39.71 -0.17
CA LEU A 222 -21.90 39.65 -1.64
C LEU A 222 -22.22 41.03 -2.22
N GLU A 223 -23.24 41.72 -1.70
CA GLU A 223 -23.64 43.04 -2.22
C GLU A 223 -22.55 44.09 -2.02
N ALA A 224 -21.83 44.06 -0.89
CA ALA A 224 -20.72 44.97 -0.66
C ALA A 224 -19.54 44.70 -1.61
N ALA A 225 -19.25 43.43 -1.92
CA ALA A 225 -18.23 43.05 -2.89
C ALA A 225 -18.60 43.47 -4.32
N LEU A 226 -19.87 43.32 -4.72
CA LEU A 226 -20.36 43.79 -6.02
C LEU A 226 -20.37 45.32 -6.11
N ALA A 227 -20.77 46.02 -5.04
CA ALA A 227 -20.77 47.48 -5.00
C ALA A 227 -19.37 48.09 -5.03
N ALA A 228 -18.36 47.42 -4.46
CA ALA A 228 -16.97 47.85 -4.49
C ALA A 228 -16.27 47.56 -5.84
N ALA A 229 -16.84 46.69 -6.68
CA ALA A 229 -16.22 46.27 -7.94
C ALA A 229 -15.81 47.44 -8.86
N PRO A 230 -16.60 48.51 -9.07
CA PRO A 230 -16.19 49.65 -9.92
C PRO A 230 -14.93 50.39 -9.45
N GLU A 231 -14.62 50.34 -8.16
CA GLU A 231 -13.48 51.02 -7.54
C GLU A 231 -12.21 50.15 -7.47
N MET A 232 -12.30 48.88 -7.86
CA MET A 232 -11.16 47.96 -7.86
C MET A 232 -10.16 48.27 -8.98
N LYS A 233 -8.90 47.83 -8.79
CA LYS A 233 -7.84 47.97 -9.81
C LYS A 233 -8.29 47.35 -11.14
N PRO A 234 -8.03 48.01 -12.29
CA PRO A 234 -8.38 47.47 -13.60
C PRO A 234 -7.80 46.07 -13.83
N GLY A 235 -8.64 45.11 -14.19
CA GLY A 235 -8.24 43.73 -14.45
C GLY A 235 -9.44 42.79 -14.64
N LYS A 236 -9.17 41.57 -15.13
CA LYS A 236 -10.20 40.58 -15.48
C LYS A 236 -11.19 40.28 -14.35
N LEU A 237 -10.73 40.29 -13.09
CA LEU A 237 -11.57 40.04 -11.92
C LEU A 237 -12.64 41.14 -11.74
N ARG A 238 -12.23 42.41 -11.88
CA ARG A 238 -13.12 43.58 -11.81
C ARG A 238 -14.21 43.48 -12.87
N ASP A 239 -13.79 43.24 -14.11
CA ASP A 239 -14.70 43.22 -15.25
C ASP A 239 -15.73 42.09 -15.12
N SER A 240 -15.32 40.91 -14.65
CA SER A 240 -16.24 39.79 -14.38
C SER A 240 -17.20 40.05 -13.21
N LEU A 241 -16.79 40.75 -12.15
CA LEU A 241 -17.67 41.14 -11.04
C LEU A 241 -18.77 42.11 -11.48
N ILE A 242 -18.44 43.06 -12.37
CA ILE A 242 -19.41 44.03 -12.91
C ILE A 242 -20.34 43.37 -13.92
N GLU A 243 -19.80 42.59 -14.86
CA GLU A 243 -20.56 41.95 -15.94
C GLU A 243 -21.53 40.88 -15.41
N GLN A 244 -21.16 40.14 -14.36
CA GLN A 244 -21.90 38.97 -13.87
C GLN A 244 -22.55 39.22 -12.50
N ALA A 245 -22.72 40.49 -12.10
CA ALA A 245 -23.32 40.86 -10.81
C ALA A 245 -24.73 40.27 -10.63
N ASP A 246 -25.59 40.37 -11.64
CA ASP A 246 -26.96 39.85 -11.57
C ASP A 246 -26.99 38.32 -11.54
N MET A 247 -26.04 37.65 -12.19
CA MET A 247 -25.87 36.20 -12.10
C MET A 247 -25.46 35.76 -10.70
N ALA A 248 -24.58 36.51 -10.03
CA ALA A 248 -24.22 36.21 -8.64
C ALA A 248 -25.40 36.43 -7.68
N ARG A 249 -26.25 37.45 -7.91
CA ARG A 249 -27.49 37.64 -7.14
C ARG A 249 -28.49 36.51 -7.34
N LEU A 250 -28.67 36.05 -8.57
CA LEU A 250 -29.48 34.86 -8.86
C LEU A 250 -28.91 33.63 -8.15
N SER A 251 -27.60 33.43 -8.22
CA SER A 251 -26.92 32.30 -7.56
C SER A 251 -27.10 32.35 -6.05
N ARG A 252 -27.12 33.54 -5.45
CA ARG A 252 -27.42 33.72 -4.01
C ARG A 252 -28.83 33.28 -3.64
N GLN A 253 -29.82 33.57 -4.49
CA GLN A 253 -31.20 33.10 -4.30
C GLN A 253 -31.30 31.58 -4.48
N LEU A 254 -30.55 31.00 -5.42
CA LEU A 254 -30.53 29.55 -5.65
C LEU A 254 -29.94 28.77 -4.46
N VAL A 255 -28.86 29.25 -3.84
CA VAL A 255 -28.23 28.57 -2.67
C VAL A 255 -28.86 28.95 -1.33
N GLN A 256 -29.84 29.87 -1.33
CA GLN A 256 -30.53 30.26 -0.11
C GLN A 256 -31.53 29.17 0.29
N LEU A 257 -31.39 28.69 1.53
CA LEU A 257 -32.32 27.72 2.12
C LEU A 257 -33.59 28.40 2.58
N LYS A 258 -34.73 27.76 2.35
CA LYS A 258 -36.01 28.23 2.90
C LYS A 258 -36.17 27.75 4.34
N GLU A 259 -36.30 28.69 5.27
CA GLU A 259 -36.28 28.43 6.71
C GLU A 259 -37.68 28.47 7.37
N ASP A 260 -38.73 28.75 6.60
CA ASP A 260 -40.10 29.00 7.07
C ASP A 260 -41.17 28.16 6.35
N CYS A 261 -40.79 26.99 5.82
CA CYS A 261 -41.73 26.08 5.19
C CYS A 261 -42.79 25.57 6.18
N ALA A 262 -43.97 25.21 5.66
CA ALA A 262 -44.96 24.48 6.43
C ALA A 262 -44.36 23.15 6.91
N LEU A 263 -44.51 22.86 8.20
CA LEU A 263 -43.99 21.63 8.81
C LEU A 263 -45.11 20.56 8.77
N PRO A 264 -45.05 19.58 7.85
CA PRO A 264 -46.12 18.59 7.69
C PRO A 264 -46.28 17.66 8.90
N VAL A 265 -45.25 17.53 9.73
CA VAL A 265 -45.25 16.74 10.95
C VAL A 265 -44.81 17.63 12.10
N ALA A 266 -45.44 17.50 13.27
CA ALA A 266 -45.07 18.32 14.42
C ALA A 266 -43.72 17.85 15.00
N LEU A 267 -42.93 18.78 15.55
CA LEU A 267 -41.63 18.47 16.16
C LEU A 267 -41.72 17.42 17.27
N ASP A 268 -42.82 17.44 18.04
CA ASP A 268 -43.06 16.51 19.15
C ASP A 268 -43.31 15.07 18.67
N ASP A 269 -43.71 14.88 17.41
CA ASP A 269 -43.94 13.57 16.79
C ASP A 269 -42.64 12.90 16.32
N PHE A 270 -41.49 13.57 16.49
CA PHE A 270 -40.16 13.00 16.21
C PHE A 270 -39.53 12.29 17.40
N ALA A 271 -40.26 12.16 18.52
CA ALA A 271 -39.76 11.55 19.73
C ALA A 271 -39.26 10.13 19.45
N LEU A 272 -38.00 9.88 19.84
CA LEU A 272 -37.37 8.58 19.66
C LEU A 272 -37.90 7.57 20.68
N GLU A 273 -38.65 6.59 20.19
CA GLU A 273 -39.00 5.39 20.94
C GLU A 273 -37.97 4.27 20.71
N ALA A 274 -38.00 3.23 21.55
CA ALA A 274 -37.17 2.06 21.31
C ALA A 274 -37.56 1.41 19.97
N VAL A 275 -36.55 1.14 19.13
CA VAL A 275 -36.74 0.53 17.81
C VAL A 275 -37.56 -0.76 17.93
N PRO A 276 -38.75 -0.85 17.28
CA PRO A 276 -39.61 -2.00 17.48
C PRO A 276 -39.02 -3.23 16.77
N LYS A 277 -38.73 -4.27 17.55
CA LYS A 277 -38.13 -5.50 17.02
C LYS A 277 -38.99 -6.19 15.95
N PRO A 278 -40.34 -6.31 16.07
CA PRO A 278 -41.12 -7.09 15.10
C PRO A 278 -41.18 -6.50 13.68
N PRO A 279 -41.47 -5.20 13.45
CA PRO A 279 -41.47 -4.60 12.11
C PRO A 279 -40.09 -4.61 11.46
N LEU A 280 -39.04 -4.31 12.22
CA LEU A 280 -37.67 -4.35 11.72
C LEU A 280 -37.23 -5.77 11.38
N ALA A 281 -37.53 -6.77 12.22
CA ALA A 281 -37.23 -8.17 11.93
C ALA A 281 -37.93 -8.64 10.63
N ALA A 282 -39.20 -8.26 10.43
CA ALA A 282 -39.95 -8.60 9.23
C ALA A 282 -39.30 -8.01 7.97
N PHE A 283 -38.95 -6.73 8.00
CA PHE A 283 -38.27 -6.05 6.89
C PHE A 283 -36.90 -6.68 6.57
N LEU A 284 -36.08 -6.93 7.59
CA LEU A 284 -34.76 -7.54 7.40
C LEU A 284 -34.85 -8.97 6.85
N ALA A 285 -35.85 -9.74 7.29
CA ALA A 285 -36.09 -11.09 6.81
C ALA A 285 -36.54 -11.10 5.34
N GLU A 286 -37.48 -10.23 4.99
CA GLU A 286 -38.02 -10.10 3.63
C GLU A 286 -36.93 -9.80 2.60
N HIS A 287 -36.00 -8.90 2.94
CA HIS A 287 -34.90 -8.50 2.05
C HIS A 287 -33.63 -9.34 2.19
N GLY A 288 -33.60 -10.36 3.07
CA GLY A 288 -32.47 -11.28 3.22
C GLY A 288 -31.26 -10.70 3.97
N PHE A 289 -31.45 -9.69 4.82
CA PHE A 289 -30.40 -9.01 5.58
C PHE A 289 -30.01 -9.78 6.85
N THR A 290 -29.55 -11.02 6.68
CA THR A 290 -29.30 -11.99 7.76
C THR A 290 -28.29 -11.53 8.82
N SER A 291 -27.30 -10.72 8.45
CA SER A 291 -26.33 -10.13 9.38
C SER A 291 -26.98 -9.14 10.35
N LEU A 292 -27.84 -8.26 9.84
CA LEU A 292 -28.58 -7.27 10.63
C LEU A 292 -29.66 -7.96 11.47
N LEU A 293 -30.27 -9.04 10.96
CA LEU A 293 -31.25 -9.83 11.70
C LEU A 293 -30.63 -10.53 12.91
N LYS A 294 -29.43 -11.14 12.75
CA LYS A 294 -28.67 -11.70 13.88
C LYS A 294 -28.28 -10.65 14.93
N ARG A 295 -28.04 -9.41 14.50
CA ARG A 295 -27.72 -8.28 15.39
C ARG A 295 -28.95 -7.84 16.21
N LEU A 296 -30.16 -7.94 15.66
CA LEU A 296 -31.42 -7.61 16.34
C LEU A 296 -31.75 -8.58 17.50
N ASP A 297 -31.36 -9.84 17.39
CA ASP A 297 -31.61 -10.91 18.37
C ASP A 297 -30.65 -10.91 19.58
N GLY A 298 -29.81 -9.88 19.74
CA GLY A 298 -28.97 -9.68 20.93
C GLY A 298 -27.67 -10.48 20.94
N GLY A 299 -27.28 -11.11 19.83
CA GLY A 299 -25.93 -11.65 19.68
C GLY A 299 -24.92 -10.51 19.55
N GLN A 300 -23.95 -10.42 20.46
CA GLN A 300 -22.79 -9.54 20.29
C GLN A 300 -22.05 -9.92 19.00
N ALA A 301 -22.31 -9.17 17.94
CA ALA A 301 -21.44 -9.16 16.77
C ALA A 301 -20.24 -8.27 17.10
N ALA A 302 -19.06 -8.87 17.26
CA ALA A 302 -17.81 -8.12 17.23
C ALA A 302 -17.71 -7.32 15.91
N PRO A 303 -17.08 -6.13 15.88
CA PRO A 303 -16.85 -5.41 14.64
C PRO A 303 -15.77 -6.13 13.82
N GLY A 304 -16.20 -7.09 13.00
CA GLY A 304 -15.42 -7.77 11.96
C GLY A 304 -15.89 -7.38 10.55
N PRO A 305 -15.08 -7.60 9.50
CA PRO A 305 -15.31 -7.02 8.18
C PRO A 305 -16.44 -7.71 7.39
N LYS A 306 -17.23 -6.85 6.71
CA LYS A 306 -18.04 -7.06 5.49
C LYS A 306 -18.90 -8.34 5.42
N THR A 307 -20.20 -8.13 5.63
CA THR A 307 -21.32 -8.99 5.24
C THR A 307 -21.10 -9.65 3.88
N GLN A 308 -21.33 -10.97 3.81
CA GLN A 308 -21.32 -11.77 2.59
C GLN A 308 -22.29 -11.21 1.55
N LEU A 309 -21.73 -10.69 0.47
CA LEU A 309 -22.45 -10.29 -0.73
C LEU A 309 -22.64 -11.58 -1.55
N HIS A 310 -23.89 -11.98 -1.79
CA HIS A 310 -24.35 -13.23 -2.44
C HIS A 310 -24.56 -14.45 -1.51
N PRO A 311 -25.72 -14.56 -0.82
CA PRO A 311 -26.24 -15.89 -0.51
C PRO A 311 -26.58 -16.59 -1.84
N ALA A 312 -26.01 -17.77 -2.06
CA ALA A 312 -26.28 -18.56 -3.26
C ALA A 312 -27.79 -18.81 -3.41
N LYS A 313 -28.39 -18.35 -4.52
CA LYS A 313 -29.76 -18.73 -4.88
C LYS A 313 -29.76 -20.04 -5.68
N PRO A 314 -30.81 -20.86 -5.52
CA PRO A 314 -30.89 -22.17 -6.18
C PRO A 314 -30.94 -22.01 -7.69
N VAL A 315 -30.19 -22.87 -8.36
CA VAL A 315 -30.05 -22.96 -9.82
C VAL A 315 -31.42 -23.10 -10.46
N ASN A 316 -31.75 -22.19 -11.39
CA ASN A 316 -32.64 -22.50 -12.50
C ASN A 316 -32.09 -21.87 -13.78
N ALA A 317 -32.04 -22.69 -14.82
CA ALA A 317 -31.34 -22.47 -16.06
C ALA A 317 -31.97 -21.38 -16.93
N ALA A 318 -31.20 -20.34 -17.26
CA ALA A 318 -31.10 -19.68 -18.59
C ALA A 318 -30.40 -18.32 -18.43
N ALA A 319 -29.39 -18.06 -19.27
CA ALA A 319 -28.60 -16.81 -19.31
C ALA A 319 -29.42 -15.61 -19.83
N PRO A 320 -28.98 -14.36 -19.56
CA PRO A 320 -28.11 -13.67 -20.53
C PRO A 320 -26.95 -12.84 -19.92
N ALA A 321 -26.08 -12.39 -20.83
CA ALA A 321 -24.67 -12.04 -20.68
C ALA A 321 -24.33 -10.62 -20.16
N THR A 322 -23.15 -10.50 -19.53
CA THR A 322 -22.35 -9.27 -19.33
C THR A 322 -21.08 -9.33 -20.20
N PRO A 323 -20.42 -8.20 -20.53
CA PRO A 323 -19.34 -8.16 -21.50
C PRO A 323 -18.07 -8.83 -20.97
N ALA A 324 -17.73 -9.97 -21.56
CA ALA A 324 -16.55 -10.75 -21.24
C ALA A 324 -15.27 -10.04 -21.71
N ALA A 325 -14.41 -9.69 -20.76
CA ALA A 325 -12.97 -9.71 -21.03
C ALA A 325 -12.59 -11.17 -21.29
N VAL A 326 -12.20 -11.48 -22.54
CA VAL A 326 -11.65 -12.73 -23.09
C VAL A 326 -11.52 -13.88 -22.08
N ARG A 327 -12.65 -14.40 -21.58
CA ARG A 327 -12.73 -15.74 -21.01
C ARG A 327 -13.10 -16.61 -22.19
N GLY A 328 -12.15 -17.39 -22.69
CA GLY A 328 -12.47 -18.47 -23.61
C GLY A 328 -13.47 -19.45 -22.99
N ASP A 329 -13.96 -20.41 -23.77
CA ASP A 329 -14.98 -21.42 -23.41
C ASP A 329 -14.56 -22.40 -22.29
N ARG A 330 -14.09 -21.91 -21.15
CA ARG A 330 -13.61 -22.72 -20.03
C ARG A 330 -14.62 -22.79 -18.88
N GLN A 331 -14.80 -24.01 -18.39
CA GLN A 331 -15.56 -24.29 -17.18
C GLN A 331 -14.82 -23.72 -15.95
N ASP A 332 -15.56 -23.06 -15.06
CA ASP A 332 -15.02 -22.62 -13.77
C ASP A 332 -14.51 -23.83 -12.95
N LEU A 333 -13.52 -23.58 -12.09
CA LEU A 333 -13.03 -24.61 -11.17
C LEU A 333 -14.18 -25.11 -10.28
N PRO A 334 -14.26 -26.41 -9.98
CA PRO A 334 -15.23 -26.92 -9.03
C PRO A 334 -15.10 -26.20 -7.67
N PRO A 335 -16.22 -25.87 -7.01
CA PRO A 335 -16.17 -25.24 -5.70
C PRO A 335 -15.48 -26.19 -4.70
N MET A 336 -14.55 -25.64 -3.90
CA MET A 336 -13.86 -26.39 -2.84
C MET A 336 -14.68 -26.36 -1.55
N PRO A 337 -14.70 -27.45 -0.75
CA PRO A 337 -15.34 -27.42 0.56
C PRO A 337 -14.66 -26.40 1.49
N PRO A 338 -15.36 -25.80 2.47
CA PRO A 338 -14.73 -24.97 3.49
C PRO A 338 -13.61 -25.71 4.24
N VAL A 339 -12.67 -24.95 4.81
CA VAL A 339 -11.60 -25.50 5.65
C VAL A 339 -12.21 -26.14 6.90
N ASP A 340 -11.87 -27.39 7.17
CA ASP A 340 -12.28 -28.15 8.36
C ASP A 340 -11.05 -28.61 9.14
N LEU A 341 -10.72 -27.85 10.19
CA LEU A 341 -9.55 -28.10 11.04
C LEU A 341 -9.61 -29.43 11.81
N ALA A 342 -10.80 -30.02 11.98
CA ALA A 342 -10.97 -31.28 12.68
C ALA A 342 -10.68 -32.51 11.78
N ALA A 343 -10.60 -32.32 10.46
CA ALA A 343 -10.32 -33.38 9.50
C ALA A 343 -8.83 -33.75 9.42
N TYR A 344 -7.94 -32.92 9.97
CA TYR A 344 -6.49 -33.09 9.84
C TYR A 344 -5.93 -34.19 10.74
N GLU A 345 -4.99 -34.96 10.21
CA GLU A 345 -4.39 -36.09 10.93
C GLU A 345 -3.09 -35.68 11.65
N CYS A 346 -2.96 -36.05 12.92
CA CYS A 346 -1.68 -36.02 13.63
C CYS A 346 -0.93 -37.35 13.46
N VAL A 347 0.11 -37.36 12.63
CA VAL A 347 0.85 -38.57 12.23
C VAL A 347 1.98 -38.85 13.22
N GLN A 348 1.71 -39.72 14.19
CA GLN A 348 2.65 -40.04 15.28
C GLN A 348 3.35 -41.40 15.13
N THR A 349 3.04 -42.18 14.08
CA THR A 349 3.61 -43.51 13.86
C THR A 349 4.17 -43.68 12.46
N ARG A 350 5.18 -44.56 12.34
CA ARG A 350 5.84 -44.89 11.08
C ARG A 350 4.85 -45.35 10.00
N ASP A 351 3.97 -46.30 10.31
CA ASP A 351 3.02 -46.86 9.33
C ASP A 351 2.10 -45.79 8.73
N ARG A 352 1.70 -44.80 9.54
CA ARG A 352 0.88 -43.67 9.07
C ARG A 352 1.69 -42.72 8.20
N LEU A 353 2.96 -42.46 8.52
CA LEU A 353 3.84 -41.65 7.68
C LEU A 353 4.10 -42.31 6.32
N GLU A 354 4.42 -43.61 6.30
CA GLU A 354 4.60 -44.38 5.06
C GLU A 354 3.33 -44.37 4.20
N HIS A 355 2.15 -44.44 4.82
CA HIS A 355 0.87 -44.30 4.13
C HIS A 355 0.70 -42.95 3.43
N TRP A 356 1.00 -41.84 4.12
CA TRP A 356 0.96 -40.50 3.52
C TRP A 356 1.97 -40.33 2.38
N ILE A 357 3.18 -40.87 2.55
CA ILE A 357 4.21 -40.84 1.51
C ILE A 357 3.74 -41.58 0.25
N ALA A 358 3.17 -42.78 0.39
CA ALA A 358 2.65 -43.54 -0.74
C ALA A 358 1.54 -42.77 -1.47
N ARG A 359 0.60 -42.17 -0.73
CA ARG A 359 -0.47 -41.34 -1.31
C ARG A 359 0.09 -40.12 -2.06
N ALA A 360 1.14 -39.49 -1.54
CA ALA A 360 1.79 -38.35 -2.19
C ALA A 360 2.47 -38.75 -3.52
N PHE A 361 3.09 -39.94 -3.59
CA PHE A 361 3.61 -40.48 -4.84
C PHE A 361 2.50 -40.75 -5.86
N ASP A 362 1.36 -41.30 -5.43
CA ASP A 362 0.21 -41.54 -6.30
C ASP A 362 -0.39 -40.23 -6.83
N ALA A 363 -0.48 -39.22 -5.97
CA ALA A 363 -1.02 -37.90 -6.32
C ALA A 363 -0.10 -37.07 -7.24
N ARG A 364 1.20 -37.38 -7.30
CA ARG A 364 2.26 -36.66 -8.07
C ARG A 364 2.47 -35.20 -7.68
N LYS A 365 1.80 -34.72 -6.63
CA LYS A 365 2.00 -33.41 -6.03
C LYS A 365 1.59 -33.44 -4.57
N VAL A 366 2.26 -32.64 -3.75
CA VAL A 366 1.99 -32.52 -2.31
C VAL A 366 2.35 -31.11 -1.86
N ALA A 367 1.49 -30.47 -1.07
CA ALA A 367 1.90 -29.26 -0.37
C ALA A 367 2.68 -29.63 0.88
N VAL A 368 3.77 -28.92 1.16
CA VAL A 368 4.71 -29.20 2.25
C VAL A 368 5.03 -27.90 2.95
N ASP A 369 5.07 -27.95 4.28
CA ASP A 369 5.48 -26.85 5.14
C ASP A 369 6.26 -27.39 6.36
N THR A 370 7.13 -26.55 6.94
CA THR A 370 7.98 -26.91 8.07
C THR A 370 7.74 -26.00 9.27
N GLU A 371 7.50 -26.63 10.40
CA GLU A 371 7.34 -25.95 11.68
C GLU A 371 8.65 -25.95 12.45
N THR A 372 9.00 -24.80 13.02
CA THR A 372 10.34 -24.60 13.59
C THR A 372 10.34 -23.76 14.85
N SER A 373 11.44 -23.79 15.59
CA SER A 373 11.56 -23.11 16.88
C SER A 373 11.74 -21.59 16.80
N LEU A 374 12.17 -21.05 15.66
CA LEU A 374 12.54 -19.65 15.44
C LEU A 374 12.23 -19.24 13.99
N LEU A 375 12.15 -17.93 13.71
CA LEU A 375 11.97 -17.42 12.33
C LEU A 375 13.26 -17.38 11.50
N ASP A 376 14.44 -17.49 12.13
CA ASP A 376 15.72 -17.55 11.41
C ASP A 376 16.01 -18.99 10.98
N ALA A 377 15.85 -19.29 9.69
CA ALA A 377 16.05 -20.62 9.11
C ALA A 377 17.44 -21.22 9.36
N MET A 378 18.47 -20.38 9.58
CA MET A 378 19.84 -20.83 9.82
C MET A 378 20.11 -21.21 11.28
N GLN A 379 19.23 -20.80 12.20
CA GLN A 379 19.34 -21.10 13.64
C GLN A 379 18.17 -21.93 14.17
N ALA A 380 17.04 -21.96 13.48
CA ALA A 380 15.84 -22.68 13.90
C ALA A 380 16.07 -24.19 13.99
N GLU A 381 15.41 -24.85 14.93
CA GLU A 381 15.36 -26.31 15.00
C GLU A 381 14.04 -26.80 14.40
N LEU A 382 14.09 -27.90 13.63
CA LEU A 382 12.91 -28.51 13.04
C LEU A 382 12.04 -29.16 14.12
N VAL A 383 10.79 -28.73 14.20
CA VAL A 383 9.78 -29.18 15.17
C VAL A 383 8.76 -30.12 14.52
N GLY A 384 8.42 -29.91 13.25
CA GLY A 384 7.55 -30.82 12.52
C GLY A 384 7.44 -30.49 11.03
N VAL A 385 6.74 -31.35 10.31
CA VAL A 385 6.47 -31.21 8.86
C VAL A 385 5.00 -31.48 8.61
N SER A 386 4.33 -30.63 7.83
CA SER A 386 2.96 -30.86 7.39
C SER A 386 2.92 -31.21 5.90
N LEU A 387 1.92 -32.02 5.52
CA LEU A 387 1.69 -32.46 4.15
C LEU A 387 0.21 -32.27 3.79
N ALA A 388 -0.10 -31.84 2.58
CA ALA A 388 -1.49 -31.83 2.07
C ALA A 388 -1.59 -32.32 0.62
N LEU A 389 -2.62 -33.12 0.35
CA LEU A 389 -2.90 -33.72 -0.96
C LEU A 389 -4.17 -33.15 -1.61
N GLY A 390 -5.00 -32.46 -0.84
CA GLY A 390 -6.23 -31.82 -1.30
C GLY A 390 -6.99 -31.09 -0.19
N PRO A 391 -8.17 -30.53 -0.51
CA PRO A 391 -9.00 -29.80 0.44
C PRO A 391 -9.37 -30.67 1.65
N ASN A 392 -9.02 -30.24 2.85
CA ASN A 392 -9.24 -30.97 4.11
C ASN A 392 -8.53 -32.34 4.19
N ASP A 393 -7.58 -32.61 3.29
CA ASP A 393 -6.78 -33.83 3.23
C ASP A 393 -5.31 -33.46 3.49
N ALA A 394 -5.04 -33.15 4.76
CA ALA A 394 -3.74 -32.72 5.27
C ALA A 394 -3.40 -33.39 6.60
N CYS A 395 -2.10 -33.48 6.90
CA CYS A 395 -1.58 -34.02 8.14
C CYS A 395 -0.41 -33.21 8.68
N TYR A 396 -0.17 -33.34 9.99
CA TYR A 396 1.02 -32.84 10.66
C TYR A 396 1.82 -34.00 11.25
N VAL A 397 3.13 -34.00 11.00
CA VAL A 397 4.11 -34.97 11.50
C VAL A 397 4.96 -34.26 12.57
N PRO A 398 4.66 -34.42 13.88
CA PRO A 398 5.48 -33.87 14.94
C PRO A 398 6.82 -34.60 15.02
N LEU A 399 7.92 -33.85 15.15
CA LEU A 399 9.31 -34.37 15.20
C LEU A 399 10.13 -33.84 16.39
N GLY A 400 9.66 -32.77 17.04
CA GLY A 400 10.42 -32.04 18.05
C GLY A 400 9.57 -31.39 19.14
N HIS A 401 8.37 -31.88 19.41
CA HIS A 401 7.54 -31.36 20.50
C HIS A 401 8.02 -31.84 21.88
N GLY A 402 7.82 -31.00 22.89
CA GLY A 402 8.17 -31.24 24.28
C GLY A 402 8.70 -29.98 24.96
N GLY A 403 8.55 -29.92 26.29
CA GLY A 403 9.09 -28.82 27.08
C GLY A 403 10.62 -28.88 27.19
N THR A 404 11.22 -27.74 27.49
CA THR A 404 12.66 -27.60 27.77
C THR A 404 13.03 -27.99 29.20
N ASP A 405 12.04 -28.17 30.08
CA ASP A 405 12.22 -28.59 31.46
C ASP A 405 12.54 -30.10 31.56
N MET A 406 13.38 -30.46 32.52
CA MET A 406 13.80 -31.84 32.79
C MET A 406 12.61 -32.77 33.12
N PHE A 407 11.49 -32.20 33.57
CA PHE A 407 10.26 -32.91 33.93
C PHE A 407 9.15 -32.84 32.87
N ALA A 408 9.39 -32.20 31.71
CA ALA A 408 8.37 -32.08 30.68
C ALA A 408 8.10 -33.44 30.01
N GLU A 409 6.84 -33.87 30.01
CA GLU A 409 6.42 -35.05 29.25
C GLU A 409 6.58 -34.79 27.75
N LYS A 410 7.30 -35.69 27.06
CA LYS A 410 7.39 -35.66 25.60
C LYS A 410 6.21 -36.41 25.02
N PRO A 411 5.42 -35.78 24.12
CA PRO A 411 4.31 -36.47 23.48
C PRO A 411 4.80 -37.58 22.54
N LEU A 412 3.90 -38.49 22.16
CA LEU A 412 4.22 -39.52 21.19
C LEU A 412 4.52 -38.88 19.83
N GLN A 413 5.69 -39.16 19.29
CA GLN A 413 6.12 -38.65 18.00
C GLN A 413 7.15 -39.60 17.37
N ILE A 414 7.29 -39.54 16.05
CA ILE A 414 8.28 -40.34 15.33
C ILE A 414 9.66 -39.78 15.64
N ASP A 415 10.68 -40.65 15.71
CA ASP A 415 12.06 -40.16 15.78
C ASP A 415 12.37 -39.28 14.56
N ARG A 416 12.95 -38.11 14.81
CA ARG A 416 13.20 -37.11 13.75
C ARG A 416 14.09 -37.65 12.65
N THR A 417 15.14 -38.40 12.99
CA THR A 417 16.07 -38.96 12.00
C THR A 417 15.39 -40.04 11.18
N GLU A 418 14.59 -40.90 11.81
CA GLU A 418 13.78 -41.90 11.09
C GLU A 418 12.76 -41.25 10.15
N ALA A 419 11.99 -40.27 10.63
CA ALA A 419 10.98 -39.58 9.81
C ALA A 419 11.59 -38.86 8.60
N LEU A 420 12.72 -38.17 8.79
CA LEU A 420 13.42 -37.50 7.69
C LEU A 420 13.99 -38.48 6.68
N ALA A 421 14.50 -39.64 7.12
CA ALA A 421 14.95 -40.70 6.21
C ALA A 421 13.79 -41.25 5.34
N LEU A 422 12.57 -41.34 5.90
CA LEU A 422 11.37 -41.76 5.18
C LEU A 422 10.86 -40.67 4.22
N LEU A 423 10.88 -39.40 4.64
CA LEU A 423 10.42 -38.26 3.83
C LEU A 423 11.39 -37.90 2.69
N LYS A 424 12.69 -38.11 2.87
CA LYS A 424 13.73 -37.71 1.91
C LYS A 424 13.46 -38.21 0.48
N PRO A 425 13.16 -39.49 0.21
CA PRO A 425 12.82 -39.96 -1.14
C PRO A 425 11.63 -39.24 -1.78
N LEU A 426 10.61 -38.83 -1.01
CA LEU A 426 9.47 -38.06 -1.52
C LEU A 426 9.88 -36.63 -1.86
N LEU A 427 10.59 -35.98 -0.93
CA LEU A 427 10.95 -34.58 -1.03
C LEU A 427 12.00 -34.31 -2.13
N GLU A 428 12.92 -35.26 -2.39
CA GLU A 428 13.95 -35.14 -3.44
C GLU A 428 13.52 -35.69 -4.80
N SER A 429 12.34 -36.35 -4.90
CA SER A 429 11.93 -37.01 -6.14
C SER A 429 11.37 -36.05 -7.19
N ASP A 430 11.91 -36.13 -8.41
CA ASP A 430 11.40 -35.45 -9.61
C ASP A 430 9.99 -35.88 -10.03
N ALA A 431 9.50 -37.01 -9.51
CA ALA A 431 8.19 -37.55 -9.85
C ALA A 431 7.02 -36.90 -9.07
N VAL A 432 7.32 -36.09 -8.05
CA VAL A 432 6.33 -35.44 -7.19
C VAL A 432 6.64 -33.95 -7.08
N LEU A 433 5.70 -33.08 -7.43
CA LEU A 433 5.82 -31.64 -7.24
C LEU A 433 5.56 -31.26 -5.77
N LYS A 434 6.51 -30.56 -5.13
CA LYS A 434 6.30 -29.99 -3.80
C LYS A 434 5.78 -28.57 -3.90
N ILE A 435 4.71 -28.24 -3.20
CA ILE A 435 4.10 -26.91 -3.22
C ILE A 435 4.28 -26.30 -1.83
N GLY A 436 4.87 -25.12 -1.75
CA GLY A 436 5.03 -24.42 -0.47
C GLY A 436 4.59 -22.97 -0.57
N GLN A 437 4.53 -22.31 0.56
CA GLN A 437 4.36 -20.87 0.67
C GLN A 437 5.66 -20.30 1.23
N ASN A 438 6.37 -19.46 0.48
CA ASN A 438 7.73 -19.04 0.87
C ASN A 438 8.66 -20.26 1.10
N ILE A 439 8.62 -21.23 0.19
CA ILE A 439 9.27 -22.53 0.33
C ILE A 439 10.79 -22.43 0.52
N LYS A 440 11.38 -21.28 0.15
CA LYS A 440 12.78 -20.92 0.43
C LYS A 440 13.15 -21.17 1.90
N TYR A 441 12.25 -20.86 2.84
CA TYR A 441 12.47 -21.09 4.26
C TYR A 441 12.65 -22.59 4.55
N ASP A 442 11.72 -23.42 4.07
CA ASP A 442 11.73 -24.86 4.22
C ASP A 442 12.97 -25.49 3.58
N LEU A 443 13.37 -24.99 2.39
CA LEU A 443 14.61 -25.43 1.73
C LEU A 443 15.84 -25.24 2.62
N ASN A 444 15.92 -24.12 3.34
CA ASN A 444 17.04 -23.86 4.24
C ASN A 444 17.04 -24.77 5.45
N VAL A 445 15.86 -24.97 6.06
CA VAL A 445 15.70 -25.82 7.24
C VAL A 445 16.01 -27.28 6.90
N LEU A 446 15.41 -27.81 5.83
CA LEU A 446 15.55 -29.21 5.43
C LEU A 446 16.95 -29.54 4.88
N ALA A 447 17.60 -28.61 4.18
CA ALA A 447 18.97 -28.82 3.69
C ALA A 447 19.98 -29.00 4.84
N ARG A 448 19.75 -28.42 6.02
CA ARG A 448 20.58 -28.66 7.22
C ARG A 448 20.45 -30.08 7.77
N HIS A 449 19.43 -30.81 7.33
CA HIS A 449 19.22 -32.22 7.60
C HIS A 449 19.48 -33.12 6.38
N ASP A 450 20.25 -32.63 5.40
CA ASP A 450 20.60 -33.36 4.18
C ASP A 450 19.38 -33.79 3.34
N VAL A 451 18.34 -32.95 3.30
CA VAL A 451 17.15 -33.14 2.45
C VAL A 451 17.05 -31.98 1.45
N HIS A 452 17.17 -32.28 0.16
CA HIS A 452 17.20 -31.30 -0.93
C HIS A 452 15.90 -31.31 -1.72
N VAL A 453 14.92 -30.53 -1.28
CA VAL A 453 13.57 -30.55 -1.87
C VAL A 453 13.58 -30.05 -3.32
N ALA A 454 13.13 -30.90 -4.25
CA ALA A 454 12.95 -30.57 -5.67
C ALA A 454 12.03 -31.60 -6.35
N PRO A 455 11.21 -31.20 -7.35
CA PRO A 455 10.91 -29.85 -7.82
C PRO A 455 9.88 -29.15 -6.93
N ILE A 456 9.87 -27.83 -7.00
CA ILE A 456 9.02 -26.98 -6.15
C ILE A 456 8.06 -26.11 -6.96
N ASP A 457 6.95 -25.70 -6.36
CA ASP A 457 6.15 -24.52 -6.72
C ASP A 457 5.95 -23.69 -5.44
N ASP A 458 5.88 -22.35 -5.57
CA ASP A 458 5.73 -21.44 -4.43
C ASP A 458 4.54 -20.50 -4.62
N THR A 459 3.53 -20.60 -3.76
CA THR A 459 2.30 -19.79 -3.85
C THR A 459 2.53 -18.29 -3.62
N MET A 460 3.54 -17.93 -2.83
CA MET A 460 3.95 -16.53 -2.64
C MET A 460 4.48 -15.95 -3.97
N ILE A 461 5.32 -16.70 -4.65
CA ILE A 461 5.92 -16.30 -5.93
C ILE A 461 4.89 -16.32 -7.06
N LEU A 462 4.02 -17.34 -7.09
CA LEU A 462 2.88 -17.41 -8.02
C LEU A 462 2.01 -16.16 -7.91
N SER A 463 1.66 -15.75 -6.68
CA SER A 463 0.88 -14.54 -6.46
C SER A 463 1.65 -13.29 -6.88
N PHE A 464 2.95 -13.20 -6.56
CA PHE A 464 3.77 -12.05 -6.92
C PHE A 464 3.84 -11.84 -8.44
N ASP A 465 4.08 -12.90 -9.21
CA ASP A 465 4.18 -12.81 -10.67
C ASP A 465 2.86 -12.46 -11.37
N LEU A 466 1.73 -12.72 -10.72
CA LEU A 466 0.40 -12.36 -11.19
C LEU A 466 -0.02 -10.95 -10.76
N ASP A 467 0.20 -10.62 -9.48
CA ASP A 467 -0.52 -9.56 -8.78
C ASP A 467 0.40 -8.54 -8.10
N ALA A 468 1.71 -8.48 -8.42
CA ALA A 468 2.62 -7.48 -7.86
C ALA A 468 2.10 -6.04 -8.04
N GLY A 469 1.90 -5.33 -6.93
CA GLY A 469 1.34 -3.96 -6.92
C GLY A 469 -0.19 -3.87 -6.98
N ARG A 470 -0.89 -5.00 -7.14
CA ARG A 470 -2.36 -5.08 -7.19
C ARG A 470 -2.92 -5.02 -5.76
N GLY A 471 -3.81 -4.07 -5.49
CA GLY A 471 -4.46 -3.95 -4.17
C GLY A 471 -5.75 -3.14 -4.26
N GLU A 472 -6.80 -3.58 -3.54
CA GLU A 472 -8.13 -2.95 -3.52
C GLU A 472 -8.14 -1.60 -2.77
N GLU A 473 -7.22 -1.41 -1.82
CA GLU A 473 -7.06 -0.16 -1.04
C GLU A 473 -5.85 0.69 -1.50
N GLY A 474 -5.24 0.33 -2.64
CA GLY A 474 -4.10 1.03 -3.23
C GLY A 474 -2.87 0.16 -3.44
N ILE A 475 -1.68 0.76 -3.35
CA ILE A 475 -0.40 0.12 -3.67
C ILE A 475 -0.07 -0.93 -2.61
N GLY A 476 -0.06 -2.21 -2.99
CA GLY A 476 0.49 -3.32 -2.20
C GLY A 476 -0.55 -4.20 -1.51
N GLY A 477 -1.13 -5.16 -2.24
CA GLY A 477 -1.57 -6.39 -1.61
C GLY A 477 -0.34 -7.22 -1.27
N GLY A 478 -0.20 -7.64 -0.01
CA GLY A 478 0.84 -8.57 0.39
C GLY A 478 0.61 -9.94 -0.24
N HIS A 479 1.71 -10.69 -0.31
CA HIS A 479 1.78 -12.05 -0.85
C HIS A 479 1.93 -13.11 0.27
N GLY A 480 1.73 -12.70 1.52
CA GLY A 480 1.68 -13.60 2.67
C GLY A 480 0.41 -14.45 2.66
N MET A 481 0.50 -15.66 3.24
CA MET A 481 -0.57 -16.66 3.16
C MET A 481 -1.92 -16.15 3.67
N ASP A 482 -1.95 -15.49 4.82
CA ASP A 482 -3.18 -14.97 5.44
C ASP A 482 -3.93 -14.00 4.50
N GLU A 483 -3.18 -13.16 3.80
CA GLU A 483 -3.76 -12.21 2.85
C GLU A 483 -4.24 -12.92 1.59
N LEU A 484 -3.49 -13.91 1.10
CA LEU A 484 -3.87 -14.71 -0.05
C LEU A 484 -5.10 -15.58 0.23
N ALA A 485 -5.17 -16.21 1.40
CA ALA A 485 -6.30 -17.02 1.85
C ALA A 485 -7.57 -16.17 1.93
N ARG A 486 -7.48 -14.97 2.52
CA ARG A 486 -8.62 -14.05 2.57
C ARG A 486 -9.05 -13.60 1.18
N ARG A 487 -8.10 -13.21 0.33
CA ARG A 487 -8.35 -12.65 -1.01
C ARG A 487 -8.90 -13.67 -1.99
N HIS A 488 -8.36 -14.89 -1.99
CA HIS A 488 -8.67 -15.89 -3.01
C HIS A 488 -9.60 -17.01 -2.52
N LEU A 489 -9.63 -17.29 -1.22
CA LEU A 489 -10.43 -18.38 -0.64
C LEU A 489 -11.54 -17.87 0.29
N GLY A 490 -11.56 -16.58 0.63
CA GLY A 490 -12.51 -16.04 1.62
C GLY A 490 -12.29 -16.61 3.04
N HIS A 491 -11.11 -17.19 3.29
CA HIS A 491 -10.77 -17.90 4.53
C HIS A 491 -9.84 -17.06 5.41
N THR A 492 -10.00 -17.17 6.73
CA THR A 492 -9.09 -16.55 7.71
C THR A 492 -8.32 -17.66 8.40
N THR A 493 -7.02 -17.72 8.15
CA THR A 493 -6.06 -18.66 8.74
C THR A 493 -5.88 -18.42 10.24
N LEU A 494 -5.47 -19.46 10.96
CA LEU A 494 -5.01 -19.36 12.33
C LEU A 494 -3.72 -18.52 12.37
N ALA A 495 -3.66 -17.51 13.23
CA ALA A 495 -2.46 -16.69 13.34
C ALA A 495 -1.45 -17.35 14.28
N PHE A 496 -0.16 -17.33 13.92
CA PHE A 496 0.94 -17.86 14.75
C PHE A 496 0.90 -17.32 16.20
N LYS A 497 0.58 -16.04 16.37
CA LYS A 497 0.44 -15.38 17.69
C LYS A 497 -0.68 -15.96 18.56
N ASP A 498 -1.70 -16.54 17.96
CA ASP A 498 -2.83 -17.15 18.68
C ASP A 498 -2.48 -18.56 19.17
N ILE A 499 -1.41 -19.15 18.62
CA ILE A 499 -0.88 -20.45 18.99
C ILE A 499 0.30 -20.31 19.96
N CYS A 500 1.28 -19.46 19.63
CA CYS A 500 2.52 -19.31 20.39
C CYS A 500 2.51 -18.11 21.35
N GLY A 501 1.50 -17.23 21.30
CA GLY A 501 1.46 -16.00 22.11
C GLY A 501 2.31 -14.86 21.55
N THR A 502 2.52 -13.80 22.34
CA THR A 502 3.28 -12.60 21.92
C THR A 502 4.23 -12.10 23.01
N GLY A 503 5.28 -11.39 22.58
CA GLY A 503 6.25 -10.73 23.46
C GLY A 503 7.10 -11.72 24.26
N LYS A 504 7.53 -11.32 25.46
CA LYS A 504 8.41 -12.14 26.32
C LYS A 504 7.76 -13.43 26.87
N LYS A 505 6.44 -13.58 26.71
CA LYS A 505 5.69 -14.77 27.12
C LYS A 505 5.39 -15.71 25.94
N ALA A 506 5.86 -15.38 24.74
CA ALA A 506 5.70 -16.26 23.59
C ALA A 506 6.47 -17.57 23.83
N ILE A 507 5.84 -18.70 23.54
CA ILE A 507 6.43 -20.02 23.63
C ILE A 507 7.01 -20.43 22.27
N SER A 508 7.94 -21.39 22.27
CA SER A 508 8.38 -22.01 21.01
C SER A 508 7.29 -22.90 20.43
N PHE A 509 7.27 -23.11 19.10
CA PHE A 509 6.33 -24.06 18.48
C PHE A 509 6.46 -25.48 19.05
N ALA A 510 7.66 -25.86 19.51
CA ALA A 510 7.93 -27.13 20.20
C ALA A 510 7.11 -27.32 21.48
N GLU A 511 6.67 -26.24 22.13
CA GLU A 511 5.91 -26.26 23.37
C GLU A 511 4.38 -26.23 23.13
N VAL A 512 3.96 -26.09 21.88
CA VAL A 512 2.54 -26.07 21.51
C VAL A 512 1.94 -27.47 21.66
N PRO A 513 0.74 -27.61 22.27
CA PRO A 513 -0.01 -28.87 22.31
C PRO A 513 -0.25 -29.46 20.91
N LEU A 514 -0.10 -30.78 20.76
CA LEU A 514 -0.13 -31.43 19.44
C LEU A 514 -1.45 -31.25 18.68
N ASP A 515 -2.58 -31.17 19.37
CA ASP A 515 -3.89 -30.91 18.76
C ASP A 515 -3.92 -29.53 18.08
N ARG A 516 -3.42 -28.50 18.77
CA ARG A 516 -3.33 -27.14 18.24
C ARG A 516 -2.25 -26.99 17.18
N ALA A 517 -1.09 -27.63 17.37
CA ALA A 517 -0.01 -27.66 16.39
C ALA A 517 -0.48 -28.34 15.09
N THR A 518 -1.22 -29.44 15.19
CA THR A 518 -1.80 -30.14 14.03
C THR A 518 -2.78 -29.25 13.28
N GLN A 519 -3.68 -28.55 13.99
CA GLN A 519 -4.64 -27.64 13.36
C GLN A 519 -3.95 -26.53 12.58
N TYR A 520 -2.93 -25.89 13.17
CA TYR A 520 -2.18 -24.80 12.55
C TYR A 520 -1.36 -25.30 11.35
N ALA A 521 -0.44 -26.25 11.57
CA ALA A 521 0.51 -26.67 10.55
C ALA A 521 -0.16 -27.37 9.36
N ALA A 522 -1.21 -28.16 9.61
CA ALA A 522 -1.95 -28.82 8.52
C ALA A 522 -2.88 -27.84 7.78
N GLU A 523 -3.38 -26.78 8.43
CA GLU A 523 -4.08 -25.68 7.75
C GLU A 523 -3.15 -24.97 6.78
N ASP A 524 -1.92 -24.65 7.19
CA ASP A 524 -0.93 -23.98 6.33
C ASP A 524 -0.65 -24.80 5.05
N ALA A 525 -0.49 -26.12 5.17
CA ALA A 525 -0.32 -27.01 4.02
C ALA A 525 -1.58 -27.10 3.14
N ASP A 526 -2.79 -27.24 3.73
CA ASP A 526 -4.06 -27.30 2.99
C ASP A 526 -4.33 -25.99 2.24
N VAL A 527 -4.22 -24.85 2.93
CA VAL A 527 -4.38 -23.51 2.35
C VAL A 527 -3.38 -23.29 1.22
N THR A 528 -2.12 -23.67 1.41
CA THR A 528 -1.10 -23.62 0.35
C THR A 528 -1.50 -24.45 -0.87
N TRP A 529 -2.01 -25.67 -0.68
CA TRP A 529 -2.50 -26.50 -1.79
C TRP A 529 -3.68 -25.83 -2.52
N ARG A 530 -4.64 -25.27 -1.77
CA ARG A 530 -5.83 -24.57 -2.30
C ARG A 530 -5.43 -23.31 -3.09
N LEU A 531 -4.48 -22.53 -2.57
CA LEU A 531 -3.94 -21.36 -3.25
C LEU A 531 -3.26 -21.75 -4.55
N HIS A 532 -2.45 -22.81 -4.57
CA HIS A 532 -1.84 -23.33 -5.81
C HIS A 532 -2.90 -23.73 -6.85
N ARG A 533 -3.98 -24.39 -6.41
CA ARG A 533 -5.09 -24.80 -7.28
C ARG A 533 -5.77 -23.61 -7.96
N VAL A 534 -5.81 -22.44 -7.30
CA VAL A 534 -6.40 -21.20 -7.83
C VAL A 534 -5.39 -20.39 -8.65
N LEU A 535 -4.14 -20.25 -8.18
CA LEU A 535 -3.14 -19.36 -8.77
C LEU A 535 -2.42 -19.99 -9.97
N LYS A 536 -2.08 -21.28 -9.92
CA LYS A 536 -1.28 -21.92 -10.98
C LYS A 536 -1.95 -21.85 -12.37
N PRO A 537 -3.26 -22.07 -12.53
CA PRO A 537 -3.93 -21.94 -13.83
C PRO A 537 -3.87 -20.51 -14.40
N ARG A 538 -3.93 -19.49 -13.53
CA ARG A 538 -3.92 -18.07 -13.94
C ARG A 538 -2.62 -17.68 -14.66
N LEU A 539 -1.49 -18.34 -14.38
CA LEU A 539 -0.23 -18.04 -15.06
C LEU A 539 -0.32 -18.16 -16.58
N ALA A 540 -1.06 -19.14 -17.09
CA ALA A 540 -1.20 -19.33 -18.53
C ALA A 540 -2.20 -18.32 -19.11
N GLU A 541 -3.27 -18.03 -18.38
CA GLU A 541 -4.36 -17.15 -18.79
C GLU A 541 -3.94 -15.67 -18.80
N GLU A 542 -3.18 -15.26 -17.79
CA GLU A 542 -2.72 -13.89 -17.60
C GLU A 542 -1.30 -13.67 -18.14
N GLY A 543 -0.65 -14.68 -18.74
CA GLY A 543 0.68 -14.53 -19.35
C GLY A 543 1.86 -14.50 -18.34
N GLY A 544 1.64 -14.84 -17.07
CA GLY A 544 2.69 -14.94 -16.04
C GLY A 544 3.61 -16.17 -16.14
N THR A 545 3.28 -17.14 -16.99
CA THR A 545 4.03 -18.41 -17.11
C THR A 545 5.52 -18.19 -17.40
N ARG A 546 5.84 -17.23 -18.28
CA ARG A 546 7.22 -17.02 -18.74
C ARG A 546 8.12 -16.48 -17.63
N VAL A 547 7.63 -15.55 -16.82
CA VAL A 547 8.38 -15.00 -15.69
C VAL A 547 8.49 -16.04 -14.58
N TYR A 548 7.39 -16.70 -14.20
CA TYR A 548 7.40 -17.67 -13.13
C TYR A 548 8.34 -18.86 -13.42
N GLU A 549 8.16 -19.53 -14.56
CA GLU A 549 8.90 -20.76 -14.86
C GLU A 549 10.37 -20.53 -15.23
N ARG A 550 10.72 -19.35 -15.77
CA ARG A 550 12.08 -19.09 -16.30
C ARG A 550 12.88 -18.07 -15.50
N VAL A 551 12.27 -17.37 -14.55
CA VAL A 551 12.93 -16.33 -13.74
C VAL A 551 12.82 -16.69 -12.26
N ASP A 552 11.63 -16.67 -11.68
CA ASP A 552 11.50 -16.68 -10.21
C ASP A 552 11.48 -18.08 -9.60
N ARG A 553 10.73 -19.04 -10.15
CA ARG A 553 10.69 -20.42 -9.66
C ARG A 553 12.08 -21.06 -9.55
N PRO A 554 12.95 -21.02 -10.59
CA PRO A 554 14.29 -21.61 -10.48
C PRO A 554 15.25 -20.79 -9.59
N LEU A 555 14.93 -19.54 -9.28
CA LEU A 555 15.76 -18.69 -8.43
C LEU A 555 15.62 -19.03 -6.95
N VAL A 556 14.44 -19.48 -6.50
CA VAL A 556 14.17 -19.85 -5.10
C VAL A 556 15.28 -20.73 -4.49
N PRO A 557 15.67 -21.89 -5.07
CA PRO A 557 16.72 -22.73 -4.50
C PRO A 557 18.11 -22.08 -4.53
N VAL A 558 18.39 -21.23 -5.52
CA VAL A 558 19.67 -20.51 -5.63
C VAL A 558 19.81 -19.49 -4.50
N VAL A 559 18.76 -18.72 -4.25
CA VAL A 559 18.72 -17.75 -3.14
C VAL A 559 18.82 -18.46 -1.80
N ALA A 560 18.07 -19.56 -1.61
CA ALA A 560 18.19 -20.39 -0.40
C ALA A 560 19.65 -20.86 -0.20
N GLN A 561 20.32 -21.31 -1.26
CA GLN A 561 21.73 -21.71 -1.18
C GLN A 561 22.66 -20.55 -0.81
N MET A 562 22.46 -19.35 -1.38
CA MET A 562 23.24 -18.15 -1.03
C MET A 562 23.08 -17.79 0.46
N GLU A 563 21.84 -17.83 0.97
CA GLU A 563 21.56 -17.60 2.39
C GLU A 563 22.30 -18.60 3.27
N ARG A 564 22.32 -19.89 2.90
CA ARG A 564 23.07 -20.93 3.63
C ARG A 564 24.58 -20.71 3.59
N HIS A 565 25.14 -20.25 2.47
CA HIS A 565 26.57 -19.94 2.40
C HIS A 565 26.95 -18.79 3.35
N GLY A 566 26.16 -17.71 3.35
CA GLY A 566 26.46 -16.50 4.09
C GLY A 566 27.80 -15.85 3.71
N ILE A 567 28.11 -14.70 4.31
CA ILE A 567 29.39 -14.00 4.08
C ILE A 567 30.21 -13.91 5.37
N LYS A 568 31.52 -14.11 5.27
CA LYS A 568 32.43 -13.97 6.41
C LYS A 568 32.67 -12.49 6.70
N VAL A 569 32.68 -12.16 7.99
CA VAL A 569 32.89 -10.79 8.46
C VAL A 569 33.96 -10.79 9.54
N ASP A 570 34.90 -9.85 9.46
CA ASP A 570 35.95 -9.65 10.45
C ASP A 570 35.38 -8.93 11.69
N ARG A 571 35.10 -9.72 12.73
CA ARG A 571 34.57 -9.23 14.02
C ARG A 571 35.51 -8.23 14.69
N GLU A 572 36.82 -8.46 14.66
CA GLU A 572 37.77 -7.56 15.32
C GLU A 572 37.81 -6.19 14.64
N ARG A 573 37.79 -6.19 13.30
CA ARG A 573 37.72 -4.96 12.52
C ARG A 573 36.43 -4.19 12.80
N LEU A 574 35.29 -4.85 12.85
CA LEU A 574 34.03 -4.21 13.22
C LEU A 574 34.04 -3.66 14.65
N ALA A 575 34.64 -4.37 15.61
CA ALA A 575 34.76 -3.90 16.99
C ALA A 575 35.62 -2.62 17.09
N ARG A 576 36.75 -2.58 16.36
CA ARG A 576 37.60 -1.38 16.26
C ARG A 576 36.82 -0.19 15.68
N LEU A 577 36.13 -0.40 14.55
CA LEU A 577 35.29 0.64 13.93
C LEU A 577 34.17 1.12 14.87
N SER A 578 33.52 0.22 15.60
CA SER A 578 32.47 0.59 16.57
C SER A 578 33.01 1.47 17.69
N THR A 579 34.23 1.20 18.17
CA THR A 579 34.90 2.02 19.20
C THR A 579 35.34 3.38 18.66
N GLU A 580 35.85 3.43 17.44
CA GLU A 580 36.20 4.68 16.75
C GLU A 580 34.96 5.57 16.56
N PHE A 581 33.87 5.00 16.04
CA PHE A 581 32.60 5.72 15.88
C PHE A 581 32.05 6.17 17.22
N ALA A 582 32.11 5.36 18.28
CA ALA A 582 31.65 5.77 19.61
C ALA A 582 32.43 7.00 20.10
N THR A 583 33.74 7.03 19.90
CA THR A 583 34.60 8.15 20.30
C THR A 583 34.24 9.43 19.54
N THR A 584 34.06 9.33 18.22
CA THR A 584 33.69 10.46 17.36
C THR A 584 32.26 10.95 17.64
N ILE A 585 31.31 10.04 17.87
CA ILE A 585 29.93 10.36 18.25
C ILE A 585 29.92 11.15 19.56
N SER A 586 30.66 10.72 20.58
CA SER A 586 30.76 11.46 21.85
C SER A 586 31.51 12.81 21.73
N ALA A 587 32.40 12.97 20.76
CA ALA A 587 32.99 14.28 20.44
C ALA A 587 31.96 15.21 19.80
N LEU A 588 31.23 14.72 18.78
CA LEU A 588 30.16 15.46 18.11
C LEU A 588 29.03 15.84 19.07
N GLU A 589 28.66 14.96 20.01
CA GLU A 589 27.66 15.26 21.04
C GLU A 589 28.05 16.47 21.88
N ARG A 590 29.31 16.52 22.34
CA ARG A 590 29.84 17.65 23.11
C ARG A 590 29.86 18.94 22.28
N GLU A 591 30.24 18.86 21.01
CA GLU A 591 30.19 20.02 20.09
C GLU A 591 28.76 20.51 19.88
N ILE A 592 27.80 19.61 19.64
CA ILE A 592 26.39 19.94 19.43
C ILE A 592 25.78 20.54 20.71
N HIS A 593 26.04 19.97 21.88
CA HIS A 593 25.59 20.54 23.16
C HIS A 593 26.20 21.92 23.43
N GLY A 594 27.48 22.12 23.06
CA GLY A 594 28.15 23.42 23.12
C GLY A 594 27.48 24.47 22.22
N LEU A 595 27.19 24.12 20.97
CA LEU A 595 26.49 24.99 20.02
C LEU A 595 25.03 25.27 20.43
N ALA A 596 24.35 24.30 21.04
CA ALA A 596 22.98 24.44 21.53
C ALA A 596 22.88 25.17 22.88
N GLY A 597 24.00 25.31 23.59
CA GLY A 597 24.09 25.90 24.93
C GLY A 597 23.30 25.13 26.01
N GLN A 598 22.98 23.86 25.78
CA GLN A 598 22.39 22.94 26.77
C GLN A 598 22.51 21.49 26.31
N GLU A 599 22.45 20.57 27.26
CA GLU A 599 22.34 19.14 26.97
C GLU A 599 20.91 18.77 26.57
N PHE A 600 20.79 17.88 25.59
CA PHE A 600 19.53 17.30 25.15
C PHE A 600 19.79 15.99 24.38
N THR A 601 18.73 15.21 24.18
CA THR A 601 18.78 13.98 23.38
C THR A 601 18.75 14.32 21.89
N ILE A 602 19.91 14.31 21.24
CA ILE A 602 20.08 14.66 19.81
C ILE A 602 19.23 13.77 18.89
N GLY A 603 19.08 12.49 19.24
CA GLY A 603 18.24 11.54 18.51
C GLY A 603 16.74 11.81 18.61
N SER A 604 16.27 12.71 19.48
CA SER A 604 14.85 13.05 19.63
C SER A 604 14.47 14.16 18.64
N PRO A 605 13.63 13.89 17.62
CA PRO A 605 13.22 14.91 16.66
C PRO A 605 12.54 16.11 17.31
N LYS A 606 11.78 15.87 18.39
CA LYS A 606 11.12 16.91 19.18
C LYS A 606 12.14 17.85 19.83
N GLN A 607 13.03 17.31 20.67
CA GLN A 607 14.01 18.15 21.38
C GLN A 607 14.96 18.87 20.41
N LEU A 608 15.41 18.19 19.36
CA LEU A 608 16.24 18.81 18.33
C LEU A 608 15.49 19.92 17.59
N GLY A 609 14.21 19.71 17.27
CA GLY A 609 13.36 20.72 16.64
C GLY A 609 13.22 21.96 17.50
N ASP A 610 12.91 21.79 18.79
CA ASP A 610 12.76 22.88 19.75
C ASP A 610 14.08 23.68 19.88
N ILE A 611 15.24 23.00 19.90
CA ILE A 611 16.56 23.65 19.90
C ILE A 611 16.79 24.47 18.63
N LEU A 612 16.60 23.86 17.45
CA LEU A 612 16.94 24.50 16.18
C LEU A 612 16.05 25.70 15.88
N PHE A 613 14.74 25.57 16.10
CA PHE A 613 13.76 26.56 15.65
C PHE A 613 13.33 27.52 16.75
N ASP A 614 13.14 27.05 17.98
CA ASP A 614 12.65 27.92 19.07
C ASP A 614 13.82 28.59 19.81
N LYS A 615 14.88 27.85 20.16
CA LYS A 615 16.02 28.39 20.92
C LYS A 615 17.04 29.14 20.06
N LEU A 616 17.52 28.50 18.98
CA LEU A 616 18.53 29.07 18.08
C LEU A 616 17.90 29.97 16.99
N GLY A 617 16.57 29.92 16.82
CA GLY A 617 15.83 30.84 15.97
C GLY A 617 16.06 30.65 14.47
N TYR A 618 16.51 29.47 14.02
CA TYR A 618 16.65 29.20 12.58
C TYR A 618 15.28 29.24 11.88
N LYS A 619 15.23 29.81 10.67
CA LYS A 619 13.99 29.88 9.88
C LYS A 619 13.80 28.60 9.06
N GLY A 620 12.54 28.24 8.78
CA GLY A 620 12.21 27.12 7.89
C GLY A 620 11.74 25.83 8.58
N GLY A 621 11.51 25.85 9.90
CA GLY A 621 10.92 24.73 10.63
C GLY A 621 9.48 24.46 10.20
N LYS A 622 9.21 23.23 9.75
CA LYS A 622 7.85 22.79 9.38
C LYS A 622 7.29 21.88 10.47
N LYS A 623 6.16 22.27 11.08
CA LYS A 623 5.48 21.42 12.08
C LYS A 623 4.65 20.34 11.39
N GLY A 624 4.75 19.10 11.87
CA GLY A 624 3.92 17.99 11.44
C GLY A 624 2.52 18.04 12.06
N LYS A 625 1.66 17.08 11.70
CA LYS A 625 0.30 16.94 12.27
C LYS A 625 0.28 16.80 13.80
N SER A 626 1.38 16.32 14.39
CA SER A 626 1.57 16.19 15.84
C SER A 626 2.07 17.47 16.53
N GLY A 627 2.23 18.58 15.79
CA GLY A 627 2.75 19.85 16.30
C GLY A 627 4.27 19.90 16.51
N GLN A 628 4.99 18.81 16.28
CA GLN A 628 6.45 18.74 16.39
C GLN A 628 7.12 19.26 15.11
N TYR A 629 8.25 19.96 15.23
CA TYR A 629 9.06 20.32 14.06
C TYR A 629 9.63 19.07 13.38
N SER A 630 9.54 19.00 12.06
CA SER A 630 10.30 18.03 11.28
C SER A 630 11.78 18.41 11.33
N THR A 631 12.61 17.41 11.58
CA THR A 631 14.07 17.50 11.51
C THR A 631 14.60 16.49 10.49
N ASP A 632 13.85 16.24 9.42
CA ASP A 632 14.25 15.30 8.37
C ASP A 632 15.52 15.78 7.65
N GLN A 633 16.20 14.85 6.97
CA GLN A 633 17.48 15.11 6.31
C GLN A 633 17.44 16.37 5.42
N GLY A 634 16.41 16.54 4.59
CA GLY A 634 16.31 17.71 3.71
C GLY A 634 16.16 19.05 4.44
N ILE A 635 15.53 19.07 5.63
CA ILE A 635 15.44 20.30 6.44
C ILE A 635 16.82 20.62 7.04
N LEU A 636 17.51 19.61 7.58
CA LEU A 636 18.84 19.80 8.15
C LEU A 636 19.87 20.19 7.08
N GLU A 637 19.81 19.61 5.88
CA GLU A 637 20.66 20.00 4.74
C GLU A 637 20.38 21.43 4.30
N GLY A 638 19.09 21.83 4.26
CA GLY A 638 18.70 23.21 3.97
C GLY A 638 19.21 24.21 5.01
N LEU A 639 19.24 23.83 6.29
CA LEU A 639 19.81 24.65 7.36
C LEU A 639 21.35 24.70 7.28
N ALA A 640 22.00 23.56 7.00
CA ALA A 640 23.45 23.49 6.82
C ALA A 640 23.90 24.37 5.65
N ALA A 641 23.16 24.38 4.54
CA ALA A 641 23.41 25.25 3.39
C ALA A 641 23.26 26.76 3.72
N GLN A 642 22.47 27.10 4.75
CA GLN A 642 22.33 28.46 5.27
C GLN A 642 23.43 28.83 6.30
N GLY A 643 24.38 27.92 6.56
CA GLY A 643 25.47 28.14 7.50
C GLY A 643 25.16 27.73 8.95
N ALA A 644 24.09 26.96 9.19
CA ALA A 644 23.79 26.46 10.53
C ALA A 644 24.76 25.32 10.92
N GLU A 645 25.84 25.66 11.62
CA GLU A 645 26.89 24.71 12.02
C GLU A 645 26.34 23.53 12.85
N VAL A 646 25.38 23.80 13.75
CA VAL A 646 24.71 22.75 14.54
C VAL A 646 23.99 21.73 13.65
N ALA A 647 23.41 22.15 12.53
CA ALA A 647 22.71 21.25 11.61
C ALA A 647 23.70 20.34 10.86
N THR A 648 24.84 20.89 10.44
CA THR A 648 25.93 20.10 9.84
C THR A 648 26.44 19.03 10.80
N LYS A 649 26.72 19.41 12.05
CA LYS A 649 27.21 18.47 13.08
C LYS A 649 26.17 17.40 13.42
N VAL A 650 24.88 17.75 13.47
CA VAL A 650 23.80 16.78 13.67
C VAL A 650 23.66 15.81 12.50
N LEU A 651 23.85 16.26 11.25
CA LEU A 651 23.87 15.38 10.09
C LEU A 651 25.02 14.37 10.18
N GLU A 652 26.23 14.81 10.51
CA GLU A 652 27.40 13.95 10.74
C GLU A 652 27.13 12.95 11.88
N TRP A 653 26.60 13.42 13.01
CA TRP A 653 26.25 12.57 14.17
C TRP A 653 25.21 11.51 13.79
N ARG A 654 24.16 11.88 13.05
CA ARG A 654 23.13 10.92 12.61
C ARG A 654 23.70 9.88 11.66
N GLN A 655 24.57 10.30 10.74
CA GLN A 655 25.23 9.39 9.81
C GLN A 655 26.09 8.37 10.56
N LEU A 656 26.95 8.81 11.48
CA LEU A 656 27.81 7.91 12.27
C LEU A 656 27.00 7.01 13.20
N THR A 657 26.02 7.55 13.92
CA THR A 657 25.15 6.76 14.82
C THR A 657 24.38 5.69 14.05
N LYS A 658 23.88 6.01 12.84
CA LYS A 658 23.26 5.03 11.95
C LYS A 658 24.26 3.98 11.49
N LEU A 659 25.46 4.37 11.06
CA LEU A 659 26.49 3.44 10.59
C LEU A 659 26.93 2.48 11.71
N LYS A 660 27.08 2.97 12.94
CA LYS A 660 27.43 2.16 14.11
C LYS A 660 26.31 1.16 14.45
N SER A 661 25.09 1.67 14.65
CA SER A 661 23.95 0.82 15.04
C SER A 661 23.55 -0.18 13.96
N THR A 662 23.52 0.24 12.70
CA THR A 662 22.98 -0.56 11.57
C THR A 662 24.02 -1.52 11.00
N TYR A 663 25.31 -1.17 11.03
CA TYR A 663 26.35 -1.98 10.40
C TYR A 663 27.35 -2.53 11.41
N THR A 664 28.02 -1.72 12.22
CA THR A 664 29.08 -2.31 13.08
C THR A 664 28.51 -3.21 14.17
N ASP A 665 27.51 -2.76 14.92
CA ASP A 665 26.98 -3.51 16.05
C ASP A 665 26.04 -4.63 15.60
N ALA A 666 25.14 -4.31 14.66
CA ALA A 666 24.20 -5.29 14.12
C ALA A 666 24.89 -6.43 13.35
N LEU A 667 25.93 -6.15 12.53
CA LEU A 667 26.65 -7.22 11.83
C LEU A 667 27.39 -8.14 12.81
N GLN A 668 27.97 -7.59 13.89
CA GLN A 668 28.62 -8.41 14.92
C GLN A 668 27.64 -9.34 15.64
N ALA A 669 26.43 -8.85 15.90
CA ALA A 669 25.35 -9.63 16.52
C ALA A 669 24.75 -10.66 15.54
N ALA A 670 24.76 -10.36 14.23
CA ALA A 670 24.27 -11.24 13.18
C ALA A 670 25.24 -12.37 12.78
N ILE A 671 26.44 -12.43 13.37
CA ILE A 671 27.37 -13.55 13.14
C ILE A 671 26.76 -14.80 13.77
N ASN A 672 26.41 -15.77 12.92
CA ASN A 672 25.88 -17.04 13.38
C ASN A 672 26.99 -17.82 14.12
N PRO A 673 26.73 -18.31 15.35
CA PRO A 673 27.74 -18.95 16.17
C PRO A 673 28.20 -20.32 15.65
N ARG A 674 27.40 -20.99 14.82
CA ARG A 674 27.72 -22.31 14.24
C ARG A 674 28.62 -22.19 13.01
N THR A 675 28.35 -21.21 12.16
CA THR A 675 29.06 -21.04 10.87
C THR A 675 30.18 -19.99 10.93
N GLY A 676 30.13 -19.07 11.89
CA GLY A 676 31.02 -17.91 11.96
C GLY A 676 30.78 -16.89 10.84
N ARG A 677 29.63 -16.94 10.16
CA ARG A 677 29.27 -16.10 9.01
C ARG A 677 27.96 -15.36 9.26
N VAL A 678 27.74 -14.29 8.50
CA VAL A 678 26.48 -13.54 8.50
C VAL A 678 25.58 -14.08 7.40
N HIS A 679 24.34 -14.42 7.76
CA HIS A 679 23.34 -14.98 6.85
C HIS A 679 22.20 -13.98 6.72
N THR A 680 22.20 -13.19 5.64
CA THR A 680 21.09 -12.28 5.34
C THR A 680 19.90 -13.07 4.80
N SER A 681 18.68 -12.56 5.01
CA SER A 681 17.47 -13.10 4.39
C SER A 681 17.07 -12.25 3.19
N TYR A 682 16.96 -12.88 2.02
CA TYR A 682 16.52 -12.28 0.77
C TYR A 682 15.02 -12.50 0.54
N SER A 683 14.27 -11.43 0.31
CA SER A 683 12.88 -11.52 -0.15
C SER A 683 12.81 -11.39 -1.66
N LEU A 684 12.15 -12.36 -2.30
CA LEU A 684 11.90 -12.35 -3.75
C LEU A 684 10.70 -11.46 -4.14
N VAL A 685 9.85 -11.10 -3.17
CA VAL A 685 8.60 -10.36 -3.37
C VAL A 685 8.60 -8.98 -2.73
N GLY A 686 9.77 -8.52 -2.24
CA GLY A 686 9.89 -7.27 -1.50
C GLY A 686 9.66 -6.01 -2.36
N ALA A 687 10.33 -5.91 -3.51
CA ALA A 687 10.14 -4.80 -4.44
C ALA A 687 9.19 -5.19 -5.56
N GLN A 688 8.17 -4.37 -5.84
CA GLN A 688 7.16 -4.63 -6.89
C GLN A 688 7.74 -4.75 -8.30
N THR A 689 8.93 -4.20 -8.53
CA THR A 689 9.66 -4.32 -9.79
C THR A 689 10.34 -5.69 -9.95
N GLY A 690 10.34 -6.53 -8.91
CA GLY A 690 11.00 -7.84 -8.92
C GLY A 690 12.46 -7.81 -8.46
N ARG A 691 12.99 -6.68 -7.98
CA ARG A 691 14.31 -6.66 -7.32
C ARG A 691 14.25 -7.47 -6.01
N LEU A 692 15.33 -8.20 -5.71
CA LEU A 692 15.50 -8.80 -4.40
C LEU A 692 15.62 -7.68 -3.35
N SER A 693 15.14 -7.93 -2.13
CA SER A 693 15.47 -7.11 -0.96
C SER A 693 16.15 -7.97 0.09
N SER A 694 16.95 -7.35 0.97
CA SER A 694 17.70 -8.04 2.01
C SER A 694 17.33 -7.49 3.39
N THR A 695 17.15 -8.38 4.35
CA THR A 695 16.82 -8.08 5.76
C THR A 695 17.65 -8.94 6.71
N GLU A 696 17.79 -8.46 7.95
CA GLU A 696 18.42 -9.22 9.06
C GLU A 696 19.79 -9.84 8.75
N PRO A 697 20.82 -9.05 8.40
CA PRO A 697 20.85 -7.60 8.23
C PRO A 697 20.62 -7.18 6.77
N ASN A 698 20.22 -5.93 6.55
CA ASN A 698 20.05 -5.38 5.20
C ASN A 698 21.42 -5.03 4.59
N LEU A 699 21.94 -5.92 3.75
CA LEU A 699 23.23 -5.76 3.08
C LEU A 699 23.16 -4.87 1.84
N GLN A 700 21.95 -4.56 1.34
CA GLN A 700 21.77 -3.68 0.18
C GLN A 700 22.02 -2.21 0.48
N ASN A 701 21.85 -1.78 1.73
CA ASN A 701 21.96 -0.36 2.09
C ASN A 701 23.37 0.06 2.51
N ILE A 702 24.37 -0.82 2.44
CA ILE A 702 25.74 -0.54 2.86
C ILE A 702 26.33 0.55 1.95
N PRO A 703 26.69 1.74 2.49
CA PRO A 703 27.14 2.86 1.66
C PRO A 703 28.39 2.51 0.85
N ILE A 704 28.40 2.92 -0.42
CA ILE A 704 29.47 2.62 -1.38
C ILE A 704 30.46 3.77 -1.52
N ARG A 705 29.94 5.00 -1.61
CA ARG A 705 30.69 6.19 -2.07
C ARG A 705 31.38 6.97 -0.97
N THR A 706 31.17 6.60 0.29
CA THR A 706 31.78 7.28 1.43
C THR A 706 32.96 6.47 1.91
N GLU A 707 34.02 7.15 2.38
CA GLU A 707 35.19 6.48 2.94
C GLU A 707 34.81 5.53 4.09
N ILE A 708 33.88 5.96 4.93
CA ILE A 708 33.36 5.13 6.03
C ILE A 708 32.60 3.91 5.52
N GLY A 709 31.82 4.07 4.45
CA GLY A 709 31.13 2.94 3.79
C GLY A 709 32.12 1.92 3.24
N ARG A 710 33.21 2.39 2.63
CA ARG A 710 34.33 1.56 2.17
C ARG A 710 34.96 0.79 3.32
N GLN A 711 35.25 1.43 4.45
CA GLN A 711 35.80 0.76 5.64
C GLN A 711 34.90 -0.36 6.18
N ILE A 712 33.57 -0.19 6.12
CA ILE A 712 32.60 -1.24 6.49
C ILE A 712 32.65 -2.38 5.47
N ARG A 713 32.70 -2.10 4.16
CA ARG A 713 32.85 -3.13 3.12
C ARG A 713 34.15 -3.93 3.26
N GLU A 714 35.23 -3.29 3.73
CA GLU A 714 36.49 -3.98 4.01
C GLU A 714 36.42 -4.95 5.20
N ALA A 715 35.36 -4.91 6.01
CA ALA A 715 35.11 -5.90 7.06
C ALA A 715 34.49 -7.20 6.51
N PHE A 716 33.94 -7.19 5.29
CA PHE A 716 33.47 -8.41 4.63
C PHE A 716 34.65 -9.05 3.91
N VAL A 717 35.06 -10.22 4.37
CA VAL A 717 36.33 -10.86 3.98
C VAL A 717 36.08 -12.23 3.37
N ALA A 718 37.03 -12.73 2.59
CA ALA A 718 37.02 -14.13 2.15
C ALA A 718 37.53 -15.06 3.26
N GLU A 719 37.20 -16.36 3.16
CA GLU A 719 37.90 -17.41 3.90
C GLU A 719 39.43 -17.42 3.61
N PRO A 720 40.26 -17.90 4.55
CA PRO A 720 41.68 -18.10 4.29
C PRO A 720 41.94 -18.92 3.01
N GLY A 721 42.87 -18.46 2.18
CA GLY A 721 43.19 -19.06 0.87
C GLY A 721 42.18 -18.73 -0.25
N HIS A 722 41.10 -18.02 0.05
CA HIS A 722 40.09 -17.57 -0.90
C HIS A 722 40.21 -16.06 -1.15
N VAL A 723 39.56 -15.62 -2.22
CA VAL A 723 39.33 -14.20 -2.54
C VAL A 723 37.83 -13.98 -2.76
N LEU A 724 37.41 -12.73 -2.60
CA LEU A 724 36.12 -12.28 -3.08
C LEU A 724 36.27 -11.78 -4.52
N LEU A 725 35.32 -12.16 -5.37
CA LEU A 725 35.17 -11.64 -6.73
C LEU A 725 33.82 -10.93 -6.80
N ALA A 726 33.83 -9.66 -7.17
CA ALA A 726 32.64 -8.85 -7.38
C ALA A 726 32.44 -8.61 -8.87
N ALA A 727 31.25 -8.90 -9.39
CA ALA A 727 30.87 -8.69 -10.78
C ALA A 727 29.64 -7.80 -10.85
N ASP A 728 29.79 -6.59 -11.39
CA ASP A 728 28.74 -5.56 -11.47
C ASP A 728 28.32 -5.30 -12.91
N TYR A 729 27.02 -5.12 -13.14
CA TYR A 729 26.52 -4.71 -14.44
C TYR A 729 26.72 -3.21 -14.69
N SER A 730 27.62 -2.86 -15.60
CA SER A 730 27.90 -1.47 -15.97
C SER A 730 26.70 -0.78 -16.62
N GLN A 731 25.99 0.03 -15.83
CA GLN A 731 24.92 0.93 -16.30
C GLN A 731 23.75 0.19 -16.99
N ILE A 732 23.38 -1.00 -16.51
CA ILE A 732 22.35 -1.85 -17.14
C ILE A 732 21.03 -1.13 -17.38
N GLU A 733 20.56 -0.28 -16.47
CA GLU A 733 19.29 0.42 -16.67
C GLU A 733 19.33 1.42 -17.83
N LEU A 734 20.45 2.10 -18.06
CA LEU A 734 20.60 2.99 -19.21
C LEU A 734 20.72 2.20 -20.52
N ARG A 735 21.37 1.03 -20.50
CA ARG A 735 21.43 0.11 -21.67
C ARG A 735 20.03 -0.40 -22.02
N LEU A 736 19.25 -0.79 -21.02
CA LEU A 736 17.86 -1.22 -21.19
C LEU A 736 16.97 -0.09 -21.67
N ALA A 737 17.13 1.12 -21.14
CA ALA A 737 16.42 2.30 -21.64
C ALA A 737 16.72 2.56 -23.13
N ALA A 738 17.99 2.49 -23.54
CA ALA A 738 18.39 2.68 -24.94
C ALA A 738 17.78 1.61 -25.86
N HIS A 739 17.69 0.36 -25.41
CA HIS A 739 17.01 -0.72 -26.11
C HIS A 739 15.50 -0.50 -26.17
N MET A 740 14.82 -0.41 -25.02
CA MET A 740 13.35 -0.35 -24.94
C MET A 740 12.75 0.93 -25.54
N ALA A 741 13.46 2.05 -25.46
CA ALA A 741 13.03 3.31 -26.05
C ALA A 741 13.46 3.48 -27.52
N GLU A 742 14.22 2.52 -28.08
CA GLU A 742 14.75 2.56 -29.45
C GLU A 742 15.50 3.88 -29.72
N VAL A 743 16.62 4.09 -29.02
CA VAL A 743 17.45 5.31 -29.11
C VAL A 743 18.79 5.01 -29.81
N PRO A 744 18.90 5.19 -31.14
CA PRO A 744 20.09 4.80 -31.90
C PRO A 744 21.40 5.42 -31.40
N GLU A 745 21.37 6.68 -30.99
CA GLU A 745 22.55 7.42 -30.53
C GLU A 745 23.13 6.82 -29.25
N LEU A 746 22.27 6.37 -28.33
CA LEU A 746 22.69 5.70 -27.11
C LEU A 746 23.13 4.25 -27.39
N LYS A 747 22.44 3.54 -28.30
CA LYS A 747 22.84 2.20 -28.75
C LYS A 747 24.26 2.23 -29.36
N GLU A 748 24.55 3.20 -30.21
CA GLU A 748 25.86 3.40 -30.84
C GLU A 748 26.93 3.75 -29.79
N ALA A 749 26.66 4.70 -28.89
CA ALA A 749 27.59 5.08 -27.82
C ALA A 749 28.01 3.87 -26.98
N PHE A 750 27.04 3.03 -26.58
CA PHE A 750 27.33 1.80 -25.83
C PHE A 750 28.10 0.77 -26.64
N ALA A 751 27.84 0.65 -27.95
CA ALA A 751 28.55 -0.28 -28.83
C ALA A 751 30.03 0.14 -29.02
N GLN A 752 30.30 1.45 -28.98
CA GLN A 752 31.65 2.03 -29.08
C GLN A 752 32.38 2.10 -27.72
N GLY A 753 31.72 1.72 -26.62
CA GLY A 753 32.30 1.78 -25.27
C GLY A 753 32.45 3.21 -24.72
N GLU A 754 31.68 4.17 -25.26
CA GLU A 754 31.73 5.56 -24.82
C GLU A 754 31.09 5.77 -23.45
N ASP A 755 31.61 6.73 -22.68
CA ASP A 755 30.99 7.17 -21.44
C ASP A 755 29.82 8.11 -21.71
N ILE A 756 28.60 7.58 -21.60
CA ILE A 756 27.36 8.31 -21.89
C ILE A 756 27.22 9.56 -21.03
N HIS A 757 27.67 9.55 -19.78
CA HIS A 757 27.58 10.75 -18.94
C HIS A 757 28.46 11.87 -19.48
N SER A 758 29.65 11.54 -19.98
CA SER A 758 30.54 12.52 -20.62
C SER A 758 29.94 13.01 -21.94
N ARG A 759 29.34 12.14 -22.75
CA ARG A 759 28.64 12.54 -23.97
C ARG A 759 27.45 13.47 -23.68
N THR A 760 26.60 13.12 -22.74
CA THR A 760 25.51 13.99 -22.28
C THR A 760 26.05 15.31 -21.73
N ALA A 761 27.17 15.29 -20.98
CA ALA A 761 27.77 16.52 -20.47
C ALA A 761 28.24 17.45 -21.60
N GLN A 762 28.92 16.89 -22.61
CA GLN A 762 29.35 17.63 -23.79
C GLN A 762 28.15 18.23 -24.54
N GLU A 763 27.05 17.49 -24.69
CA GLU A 763 25.86 17.96 -25.41
C GLU A 763 25.06 19.01 -24.62
N MET A 764 24.94 18.84 -23.30
CA MET A 764 24.13 19.73 -22.45
C MET A 764 24.88 20.99 -22.00
N PHE A 765 26.17 20.86 -21.72
CA PHE A 765 27.00 21.92 -21.11
C PHE A 765 28.16 22.38 -22.00
N GLY A 766 28.42 21.71 -23.13
CA GLY A 766 29.51 22.05 -24.04
C GLY A 766 30.92 21.71 -23.53
N THR A 767 31.03 21.16 -22.32
CA THR A 767 32.29 20.86 -21.63
C THR A 767 32.17 19.58 -20.80
N VAL A 768 33.25 18.81 -20.74
CA VAL A 768 33.33 17.59 -19.92
C VAL A 768 34.37 17.79 -18.83
N ASP A 769 33.89 17.97 -17.60
CA ASP A 769 34.69 17.92 -16.38
C ASP A 769 33.99 17.06 -15.32
N ARG A 770 34.58 16.95 -14.12
CA ARG A 770 34.02 16.11 -13.05
C ARG A 770 32.64 16.58 -12.60
N ASP A 771 32.38 17.88 -12.59
CA ASP A 771 31.10 18.46 -12.17
C ASP A 771 30.04 18.30 -13.27
N THR A 772 30.36 18.70 -14.51
CA THR A 772 29.41 18.60 -15.63
C THR A 772 29.03 17.15 -15.91
N ARG A 773 29.97 16.21 -15.76
CA ARG A 773 29.71 14.77 -15.83
C ARG A 773 28.79 14.27 -14.70
N ALA A 774 28.98 14.74 -13.46
CA ALA A 774 28.13 14.38 -12.33
C ALA A 774 26.69 14.92 -12.48
N ARG A 775 26.56 16.15 -12.99
CA ARG A 775 25.26 16.75 -13.33
C ARG A 775 24.59 16.01 -14.49
N ALA A 776 25.32 15.67 -15.54
CA ALA A 776 24.83 14.86 -16.66
C ALA A 776 24.36 13.47 -16.23
N LYS A 777 25.08 12.83 -15.30
CA LYS A 777 24.62 11.59 -14.66
C LYS A 777 23.28 11.79 -13.95
N THR A 778 23.15 12.86 -13.18
CA THR A 778 21.88 13.20 -12.51
C THR A 778 20.75 13.39 -13.51
N ILE A 779 21.02 14.07 -14.64
CA ILE A 779 20.06 14.32 -15.72
C ILE A 779 19.60 13.01 -16.37
N ASN A 780 20.53 12.15 -16.81
CA ASN A 780 20.21 10.89 -17.48
C ASN A 780 19.27 10.03 -16.65
N PHE A 781 19.60 9.84 -15.37
CA PHE A 781 18.76 9.07 -14.46
C PHE A 781 17.45 9.80 -14.16
N ALA A 782 17.50 11.08 -13.81
CA ALA A 782 16.28 11.80 -13.40
C ALA A 782 15.25 11.91 -14.53
N ILE A 783 15.67 12.24 -15.75
CA ILE A 783 14.77 12.35 -16.90
C ILE A 783 14.25 10.98 -17.32
N LEU A 784 15.12 9.95 -17.35
CA LEU A 784 14.68 8.58 -17.61
C LEU A 784 13.57 8.15 -16.64
N TYR A 785 13.67 8.59 -15.38
CA TYR A 785 12.68 8.26 -14.35
C TYR A 785 11.49 9.23 -14.25
N GLY A 786 11.23 10.04 -15.29
CA GLY A 786 10.07 10.92 -15.36
C GLY A 786 10.07 12.04 -14.31
N ILE A 787 11.24 12.59 -13.96
CA ILE A 787 11.31 13.72 -13.02
C ILE A 787 10.55 14.94 -13.57
N SER A 788 9.92 15.70 -12.68
CA SER A 788 9.31 16.98 -13.04
C SER A 788 10.35 18.10 -13.09
N ARG A 789 10.02 19.20 -13.77
CA ARG A 789 10.86 20.43 -13.78
C ARG A 789 11.24 20.92 -12.38
N TRP A 790 10.32 20.81 -11.42
CA TRP A 790 10.55 21.21 -10.03
C TRP A 790 11.54 20.27 -9.34
N GLY A 791 11.40 18.96 -9.58
CA GLY A 791 12.30 17.95 -9.01
C GLY A 791 13.72 18.06 -9.57
N LEU A 792 13.86 18.31 -10.88
CA LEU A 792 15.16 18.48 -11.51
C LEU A 792 15.82 19.79 -11.08
N GLY A 793 15.05 20.89 -11.03
CA GLY A 793 15.51 22.18 -10.53
C GLY A 793 16.07 22.09 -9.11
N GLY A 794 15.35 21.41 -8.20
CA GLY A 794 15.81 21.18 -6.83
C GLY A 794 17.09 20.35 -6.73
N ARG A 795 17.26 19.31 -7.56
CA ARG A 795 18.47 18.46 -7.54
C ARG A 795 19.72 19.15 -8.10
N LEU A 796 19.54 20.03 -9.09
CA LEU A 796 20.64 20.72 -9.75
C LEU A 796 20.85 22.15 -9.24
N GLY A 797 20.06 22.59 -8.25
CA GLY A 797 20.15 23.95 -7.69
C GLY A 797 19.82 25.06 -8.69
N MET A 798 18.91 24.80 -9.63
CA MET A 798 18.52 25.73 -10.71
C MET A 798 17.03 26.07 -10.68
N SER A 799 16.62 27.09 -11.43
CA SER A 799 15.21 27.47 -11.53
C SER A 799 14.38 26.41 -12.27
N ALA A 800 13.06 26.42 -12.05
CA ALA A 800 12.16 25.47 -12.70
C ALA A 800 12.11 25.65 -14.23
N ASP A 801 12.31 26.87 -14.73
CA ASP A 801 12.30 27.15 -16.16
C ASP A 801 13.60 26.70 -16.84
N GLU A 802 14.76 26.87 -16.20
CA GLU A 802 16.02 26.29 -16.68
C GLU A 802 15.98 24.76 -16.70
N ALA A 803 15.39 24.15 -15.66
CA ALA A 803 15.20 22.71 -15.60
C ALA A 803 14.26 22.21 -16.71
N GLN A 804 13.19 22.94 -17.02
CA GLN A 804 12.30 22.60 -18.13
C GLN A 804 13.01 22.69 -19.49
N ALA A 805 13.76 23.76 -19.75
CA ALA A 805 14.53 23.92 -20.99
C ALA A 805 15.55 22.79 -21.18
N MET A 806 16.14 22.29 -20.09
CA MET A 806 17.05 21.14 -20.12
C MET A 806 16.34 19.83 -20.43
N ILE A 807 15.14 19.61 -19.87
CA ILE A 807 14.29 18.45 -20.18
C ILE A 807 13.89 18.47 -21.66
N ASP A 808 13.48 19.62 -22.18
CA ASP A 808 13.05 19.79 -23.56
C ASP A 808 14.19 19.48 -24.53
N ARG A 809 15.39 20.04 -24.29
CA ARG A 809 16.59 19.76 -25.09
C ARG A 809 16.98 18.28 -25.06
N TYR A 810 16.82 17.63 -23.91
CA TYR A 810 17.09 16.20 -23.78
C TYR A 810 16.11 15.36 -24.64
N PHE A 811 14.81 15.69 -24.65
CA PHE A 811 13.82 14.99 -25.47
C PHE A 811 13.92 15.30 -26.96
N GLU A 812 14.36 16.51 -27.33
CA GLU A 812 14.69 16.84 -28.72
C GLU A 812 15.84 15.98 -29.23
N ARG A 813 16.84 15.73 -28.38
CA ARG A 813 18.00 14.90 -28.72
C ARG A 813 17.70 13.41 -28.70
N PHE A 814 16.87 12.95 -27.77
CA PHE A 814 16.50 11.55 -27.59
C PHE A 814 14.98 11.34 -27.74
N PRO A 815 14.42 11.52 -28.95
CA PRO A 815 12.97 11.48 -29.16
C PRO A 815 12.35 10.11 -28.86
N GLY A 816 13.14 9.04 -28.92
CA GLY A 816 12.70 7.68 -28.55
C GLY A 816 12.26 7.57 -27.09
N ILE A 817 12.92 8.28 -26.17
CA ILE A 817 12.58 8.27 -24.75
C ILE A 817 11.20 8.90 -24.53
N ARG A 818 10.90 10.02 -25.20
CA ARG A 818 9.60 10.68 -25.11
C ARG A 818 8.47 9.76 -25.61
N ARG A 819 8.71 9.06 -26.73
CA ARG A 819 7.76 8.09 -27.30
C ARG A 819 7.54 6.91 -26.35
N TYR A 820 8.60 6.37 -25.74
CA TYR A 820 8.50 5.31 -24.75
C TYR A 820 7.65 5.73 -23.54
N ILE A 821 7.89 6.91 -22.98
CA ILE A 821 7.12 7.43 -21.84
C ILE A 821 5.63 7.51 -22.20
N HIS A 822 5.29 8.12 -23.35
CA HIS A 822 3.91 8.26 -23.78
C HIS A 822 3.22 6.90 -23.98
N ALA A 823 3.84 6.01 -24.76
CA ALA A 823 3.28 4.70 -25.06
C ALA A 823 3.10 3.83 -23.81
N THR A 824 4.05 3.91 -22.86
CA THR A 824 3.97 3.19 -21.59
C THR A 824 2.80 3.70 -20.75
N LEU A 825 2.66 5.02 -20.60
CA LEU A 825 1.56 5.59 -19.81
C LEU A 825 0.19 5.33 -20.44
N GLU A 826 0.08 5.41 -21.76
CA GLU A 826 -1.14 5.08 -22.49
C GLU A 826 -1.55 3.62 -22.27
N SER A 827 -0.61 2.69 -22.44
CA SER A 827 -0.87 1.26 -22.21
C SER A 827 -1.22 0.96 -20.75
N VAL A 828 -0.56 1.61 -19.79
CA VAL A 828 -0.83 1.38 -18.35
C VAL A 828 -2.19 1.96 -17.94
N ARG A 829 -2.63 3.08 -18.53
CA ARG A 829 -3.97 3.62 -18.29
C ARG A 829 -5.06 2.70 -18.82
N GLU A 830 -4.82 2.04 -19.95
CA GLU A 830 -5.74 1.08 -20.55
C GLU A 830 -5.79 -0.25 -19.77
N LYS A 831 -4.61 -0.83 -19.47
CA LYS A 831 -4.50 -2.19 -18.91
C LYS A 831 -4.45 -2.23 -17.37
N GLY A 832 -4.05 -1.13 -16.73
CA GLY A 832 -3.82 -1.03 -15.29
C GLY A 832 -2.44 -1.51 -14.82
N TYR A 833 -1.57 -2.00 -15.70
CA TYR A 833 -0.24 -2.51 -15.37
C TYR A 833 0.79 -2.25 -16.47
N SER A 834 2.07 -2.29 -16.11
CA SER A 834 3.21 -2.30 -17.05
C SER A 834 3.84 -3.69 -17.14
N GLU A 835 4.54 -4.00 -18.22
CA GLU A 835 5.23 -5.29 -18.43
C GLU A 835 6.73 -5.13 -18.67
N THR A 836 7.55 -6.05 -18.14
CA THR A 836 8.98 -6.19 -18.49
C THR A 836 9.16 -6.94 -19.81
N LEU A 837 10.39 -6.94 -20.37
CA LEU A 837 10.70 -7.74 -21.57
C LEU A 837 10.49 -9.26 -21.35
N PHE A 838 10.45 -9.71 -20.09
CA PHE A 838 10.21 -11.11 -19.73
C PHE A 838 8.75 -11.40 -19.37
N GLY A 839 7.88 -10.38 -19.36
CA GLY A 839 6.44 -10.52 -19.09
C GLY A 839 6.06 -10.40 -17.61
N ARG A 840 6.96 -9.89 -16.76
CA ARG A 840 6.58 -9.54 -15.37
C ARG A 840 5.61 -8.38 -15.41
N LYS A 841 4.51 -8.49 -14.67
CA LYS A 841 3.52 -7.41 -14.52
C LYS A 841 3.76 -6.63 -13.23
N THR A 842 3.59 -5.32 -13.30
CA THR A 842 3.48 -4.45 -12.12
C THR A 842 2.20 -3.63 -12.26
N TRP A 843 1.28 -3.76 -11.30
CA TRP A 843 -0.02 -3.11 -11.31
C TRP A 843 0.04 -1.72 -10.66
N PHE A 844 -0.73 -0.77 -11.23
CA PHE A 844 -0.80 0.62 -10.78
C PHE A 844 -2.25 1.03 -10.51
N PRO A 845 -2.85 0.61 -9.38
CA PRO A 845 -4.27 0.88 -9.09
C PRO A 845 -4.60 2.37 -9.02
N ARG A 846 -3.59 3.22 -8.77
CA ARG A 846 -3.72 4.69 -8.65
C ARG A 846 -3.36 5.45 -9.93
N ILE A 847 -3.21 4.77 -11.07
CA ILE A 847 -2.92 5.44 -12.35
C ILE A 847 -4.03 6.40 -12.79
N ASN A 848 -5.26 6.16 -12.36
CA ASN A 848 -6.44 7.01 -12.63
C ASN A 848 -6.92 7.76 -11.37
N ALA A 849 -6.07 7.92 -10.34
CA ALA A 849 -6.45 8.61 -9.12
C ALA A 849 -6.87 10.07 -9.40
N ALA A 850 -7.95 10.51 -8.72
CA ALA A 850 -8.42 11.88 -8.80
C ALA A 850 -7.38 12.87 -8.23
N ASN A 851 -6.67 12.47 -7.17
CA ASN A 851 -5.58 13.23 -6.58
C ASN A 851 -4.39 13.32 -7.56
N PRO A 852 -4.05 14.54 -8.07
CA PRO A 852 -2.98 14.70 -9.05
C PRO A 852 -1.61 14.22 -8.56
N ASN A 853 -1.32 14.33 -7.26
CA ASN A 853 -0.03 13.92 -6.70
C ASN A 853 0.13 12.39 -6.67
N GLU A 854 -0.95 11.67 -6.35
CA GLU A 854 -0.96 10.20 -6.35
C GLU A 854 -0.90 9.64 -7.76
N ARG A 855 -1.62 10.27 -8.70
CA ARG A 855 -1.55 9.94 -10.12
C ARG A 855 -0.14 10.16 -10.66
N ALA A 856 0.45 11.33 -10.43
CA ALA A 856 1.82 11.62 -10.88
C ALA A 856 2.88 10.71 -10.20
N GLY A 857 2.63 10.23 -8.99
CA GLY A 857 3.44 9.18 -8.36
C GLY A 857 3.37 7.86 -9.11
N SER A 858 2.16 7.43 -9.46
CA SER A 858 1.90 6.17 -10.19
C SER A 858 2.44 6.21 -11.61
N GLU A 859 2.28 7.33 -12.32
CA GLU A 859 2.81 7.54 -13.67
C GLU A 859 4.35 7.40 -13.70
N ARG A 860 5.05 8.00 -12.72
CA ARG A 860 6.51 7.83 -12.59
C ARG A 860 6.90 6.39 -12.31
N ALA A 861 6.18 5.72 -11.42
CA ALA A 861 6.44 4.31 -11.13
C ALA A 861 6.21 3.41 -12.37
N ALA A 862 5.17 3.70 -13.15
CA ALA A 862 4.82 2.97 -14.37
C ALA A 862 5.87 3.08 -15.48
N ILE A 863 6.52 4.24 -15.62
CA ILE A 863 7.61 4.43 -16.58
C ILE A 863 8.86 3.62 -16.17
N ASN A 864 9.11 3.52 -14.87
CA ASN A 864 10.33 2.94 -14.32
C ASN A 864 10.27 1.42 -14.19
N ALA A 865 9.11 0.88 -13.85
CA ALA A 865 8.95 -0.54 -13.55
C ALA A 865 9.40 -1.47 -14.69
N PRO A 866 9.12 -1.19 -15.99
CA PRO A 866 9.61 -2.02 -17.08
C PRO A 866 11.14 -2.09 -17.16
N ILE A 867 11.83 -0.96 -16.98
CA ILE A 867 13.30 -0.89 -17.07
C ILE A 867 13.94 -1.58 -15.86
N GLN A 868 13.52 -1.19 -14.65
CA GLN A 868 14.08 -1.73 -13.40
C GLN A 868 13.75 -3.22 -13.25
N GLY A 869 12.54 -3.62 -13.62
CA GLY A 869 12.13 -5.01 -13.56
C GLY A 869 12.81 -5.88 -14.61
N THR A 870 13.03 -5.36 -15.82
CA THR A 870 13.84 -6.07 -16.82
C THR A 870 15.29 -6.26 -16.33
N SER A 871 15.87 -5.25 -15.66
CA SER A 871 17.19 -5.39 -15.02
C SER A 871 17.19 -6.51 -13.97
N ALA A 872 16.19 -6.49 -13.07
CA ALA A 872 16.04 -7.51 -12.04
C ALA A 872 15.89 -8.92 -12.65
N ASP A 873 15.04 -9.07 -13.68
CA ASP A 873 14.82 -10.34 -14.37
C ASP A 873 16.12 -10.87 -15.03
N ILE A 874 16.96 -9.99 -15.60
CA ILE A 874 18.26 -10.37 -16.17
C ILE A 874 19.20 -10.88 -15.07
N ILE A 875 19.33 -10.14 -13.97
CA ILE A 875 20.20 -10.53 -12.84
C ILE A 875 19.75 -11.88 -12.27
N LYS A 876 18.45 -12.06 -12.02
CA LYS A 876 17.88 -13.32 -11.53
C LYS A 876 18.19 -14.49 -12.45
N ARG A 877 18.09 -14.29 -13.76
CA ARG A 877 18.44 -15.32 -14.75
C ARG A 877 19.94 -15.60 -14.80
N ALA A 878 20.79 -14.59 -14.62
CA ALA A 878 22.23 -14.78 -14.47
C ALA A 878 22.53 -15.67 -13.25
N MET A 879 21.88 -15.39 -12.11
CA MET A 879 22.04 -16.16 -10.88
C MET A 879 21.68 -17.64 -11.07
N VAL A 880 20.52 -17.92 -11.67
CA VAL A 880 20.06 -19.29 -11.97
C VAL A 880 21.03 -20.06 -12.87
N ARG A 881 21.64 -19.38 -13.83
CA ARG A 881 22.54 -20.01 -14.80
C ARG A 881 23.97 -20.18 -14.29
N MET A 882 24.34 -19.43 -13.26
CA MET A 882 25.72 -19.34 -12.80
C MET A 882 26.24 -20.67 -12.25
N GLY A 883 25.48 -21.31 -11.35
CA GLY A 883 25.88 -22.57 -10.73
C GLY A 883 26.17 -23.67 -11.75
N PRO A 884 25.22 -24.01 -12.65
CA PRO A 884 25.45 -24.99 -13.71
C PRO A 884 26.62 -24.64 -14.64
N ALA A 885 26.81 -23.37 -14.99
CA ALA A 885 27.89 -22.93 -15.86
C ALA A 885 29.28 -23.07 -15.20
N LEU A 886 29.40 -22.70 -13.92
CA LEU A 886 30.62 -22.89 -13.14
C LEU A 886 30.92 -24.38 -12.94
N ALA A 887 29.92 -25.19 -12.62
CA ALA A 887 30.08 -26.65 -12.49
C ALA A 887 30.58 -27.28 -13.80
N ALA A 888 30.01 -26.91 -14.95
CA ALA A 888 30.45 -27.39 -16.26
C ALA A 888 31.89 -26.96 -16.61
N ALA A 889 32.37 -25.85 -16.06
CA ALA A 889 33.75 -25.39 -16.20
C ALA A 889 34.72 -26.04 -15.19
N GLY A 890 34.27 -26.99 -14.35
CA GLY A 890 35.08 -27.58 -13.29
C GLY A 890 35.24 -26.70 -12.04
N LEU A 891 34.44 -25.64 -11.93
CA LEU A 891 34.49 -24.62 -10.87
C LEU A 891 33.25 -24.70 -9.96
N GLY A 892 32.67 -25.89 -9.78
CA GLY A 892 31.44 -26.08 -8.99
C GLY A 892 31.57 -25.73 -7.50
N HIS A 893 32.79 -25.55 -7.00
CA HIS A 893 33.09 -25.11 -5.63
C HIS A 893 33.06 -23.59 -5.45
N VAL A 894 32.97 -22.80 -6.53
CA VAL A 894 32.82 -21.34 -6.47
C VAL A 894 31.45 -21.01 -5.88
N ARG A 895 31.42 -20.21 -4.81
CA ARG A 895 30.19 -19.90 -4.07
C ARG A 895 29.70 -18.51 -4.41
N MET A 896 28.48 -18.40 -4.92
CA MET A 896 27.77 -17.13 -4.94
C MET A 896 27.29 -16.81 -3.52
N LEU A 897 27.64 -15.63 -3.02
CA LEU A 897 27.37 -15.22 -1.64
C LEU A 897 26.27 -14.17 -1.57
N LEU A 898 26.42 -13.07 -2.34
CA LEU A 898 25.54 -11.91 -2.24
C LEU A 898 25.07 -11.45 -3.61
N GLN A 899 23.86 -10.88 -3.60
CA GLN A 899 23.33 -10.02 -4.65
C GLN A 899 23.06 -8.64 -4.02
N VAL A 900 23.70 -7.59 -4.54
CA VAL A 900 23.56 -6.21 -4.05
C VAL A 900 23.40 -5.27 -5.23
N HIS A 901 22.24 -4.61 -5.33
CA HIS A 901 21.89 -3.76 -6.47
C HIS A 901 21.98 -4.50 -7.82
N ASP A 902 23.03 -4.24 -8.60
CA ASP A 902 23.27 -4.87 -9.90
C ASP A 902 24.57 -5.73 -9.88
N GLU A 903 25.11 -5.98 -8.67
CA GLU A 903 26.34 -6.72 -8.40
C GLU A 903 26.06 -8.14 -7.86
N LEU A 904 26.87 -9.11 -8.31
CA LEU A 904 26.99 -10.45 -7.75
C LEU A 904 28.36 -10.64 -7.11
N VAL A 905 28.39 -11.12 -5.86
CA VAL A 905 29.63 -11.36 -5.10
C VAL A 905 29.84 -12.86 -4.90
N PHE A 906 31.07 -13.29 -5.18
CA PHE A 906 31.50 -14.68 -5.13
C PHE A 906 32.67 -14.87 -4.17
N GLU A 907 32.81 -16.08 -3.65
CA GLU A 907 33.98 -16.54 -2.89
C GLU A 907 34.55 -17.79 -3.53
N LEU A 908 35.87 -17.78 -3.76
CA LEU A 908 36.58 -18.85 -4.47
C LEU A 908 38.07 -18.87 -4.11
N PRO A 909 38.76 -20.02 -4.27
CA PRO A 909 40.21 -20.10 -4.12
C PRO A 909 40.91 -19.07 -5.02
N ALA A 910 41.96 -18.42 -4.50
CA ALA A 910 42.66 -17.36 -5.23
C ALA A 910 43.16 -17.79 -6.62
N GLY A 911 43.57 -19.06 -6.75
CA GLY A 911 44.06 -19.63 -8.01
C GLY A 911 42.98 -19.76 -9.10
N ASP A 912 41.71 -19.80 -8.73
CA ASP A 912 40.60 -20.03 -9.67
C ASP A 912 40.01 -18.73 -10.22
N ALA A 913 40.39 -17.57 -9.67
CA ALA A 913 39.83 -16.27 -10.05
C ALA A 913 39.94 -15.97 -11.55
N ALA A 914 41.11 -16.26 -12.15
CA ALA A 914 41.34 -16.06 -13.57
C ALA A 914 40.51 -16.99 -14.47
N ALA A 915 40.16 -18.19 -13.98
CA ALA A 915 39.33 -19.14 -14.71
C ALA A 915 37.83 -18.85 -14.54
N ALA A 916 37.42 -18.38 -13.35
CA ALA A 916 36.03 -18.08 -13.02
C ALA A 916 35.53 -16.78 -13.69
N ALA A 917 36.36 -15.74 -13.73
CA ALA A 917 36.00 -14.44 -14.30
C ALA A 917 35.36 -14.51 -15.70
N PRO A 918 35.95 -15.16 -16.71
CA PRO A 918 35.34 -15.23 -18.05
C PRO A 918 34.03 -16.03 -18.09
N VAL A 919 33.86 -17.02 -17.20
CA VAL A 919 32.60 -17.78 -17.10
C VAL A 919 31.51 -16.89 -16.53
N ILE A 920 31.80 -16.16 -15.46
CA ILE A 920 30.88 -15.24 -14.78
C ILE A 920 30.48 -14.11 -15.73
N GLU A 921 31.45 -13.46 -16.37
CA GLU A 921 31.22 -12.39 -17.35
C GLU A 921 30.28 -12.85 -18.48
N ARG A 922 30.58 -13.99 -19.10
CA ARG A 922 29.74 -14.54 -20.18
C ARG A 922 28.32 -14.84 -19.70
N VAL A 923 28.17 -15.51 -18.55
CA VAL A 923 26.84 -15.87 -18.03
C VAL A 923 26.01 -14.62 -17.75
N MET A 924 26.61 -13.58 -17.17
CA MET A 924 25.94 -12.32 -16.91
C MET A 924 25.61 -11.57 -18.21
N ALA A 925 26.54 -11.48 -19.16
CA ALA A 925 26.31 -10.79 -20.43
C ALA A 925 25.22 -11.46 -21.28
N GLU A 926 25.15 -12.79 -21.26
CA GLU A 926 24.19 -13.60 -22.05
C GLU A 926 22.91 -13.93 -21.28
N ALA A 927 22.73 -13.43 -20.06
CA ALA A 927 21.62 -13.77 -19.19
C ALA A 927 20.25 -13.49 -19.84
N ALA A 928 20.14 -12.50 -20.73
CA ALA A 928 18.93 -12.18 -21.49
C ALA A 928 18.55 -13.26 -22.54
N LEU A 929 19.53 -13.96 -23.13
CA LEU A 929 19.31 -14.91 -24.23
C LEU A 929 18.76 -16.27 -23.74
N PRO A 930 18.08 -17.07 -24.58
CA PRO A 930 17.53 -16.70 -25.88
C PRO A 930 16.19 -15.94 -25.77
N SER A 931 15.65 -15.78 -24.55
CA SER A 931 14.31 -15.19 -24.34
C SER A 931 14.19 -13.77 -24.87
N VAL A 932 15.23 -12.95 -24.71
CA VAL A 932 15.29 -11.56 -25.19
C VAL A 932 16.68 -11.33 -25.78
N ARG A 933 16.73 -10.79 -26.99
CA ARG A 933 17.96 -10.30 -27.62
C ARG A 933 18.02 -8.79 -27.45
N LEU A 934 19.02 -8.31 -26.73
CA LEU A 934 19.28 -6.88 -26.58
C LEU A 934 20.16 -6.40 -27.73
N ASP A 935 19.86 -5.22 -28.26
CA ASP A 935 20.70 -4.59 -29.29
C ASP A 935 21.95 -3.93 -28.70
N VAL A 936 21.94 -3.74 -27.37
CA VAL A 936 23.02 -3.13 -26.62
C VAL A 936 23.73 -4.22 -25.82
N PRO A 937 25.08 -4.36 -25.93
CA PRO A 937 25.80 -5.34 -25.13
C PRO A 937 25.69 -4.99 -23.64
N LEU A 938 25.57 -5.98 -22.77
CA LEU A 938 25.66 -5.78 -21.32
C LEU A 938 27.14 -5.81 -20.91
N GLY A 939 27.66 -4.70 -20.38
CA GLY A 939 29.03 -4.64 -19.86
C GLY A 939 29.09 -5.14 -18.42
N ILE A 940 30.12 -5.92 -18.09
CA ILE A 940 30.36 -6.44 -16.73
C ILE A 940 31.72 -5.93 -16.26
N GLU A 941 31.76 -5.31 -15.09
CA GLU A 941 33.00 -4.96 -14.40
C GLU A 941 33.29 -6.00 -13.34
N ILE A 942 34.46 -6.65 -13.42
CA ILE A 942 34.89 -7.68 -12.48
C ILE A 942 36.12 -7.21 -11.73
N GLY A 943 36.05 -7.21 -10.40
CA GLY A 943 37.18 -6.98 -9.52
C GLY A 943 37.36 -8.14 -8.53
N THR A 944 38.58 -8.27 -8.01
CA THR A 944 38.94 -9.33 -7.06
C THR A 944 39.76 -8.76 -5.92
N GLY A 945 39.55 -9.28 -4.71
CA GLY A 945 40.24 -8.79 -3.52
C GLY A 945 40.06 -9.70 -2.31
N ALA A 946 40.86 -9.47 -1.27
CA ALA A 946 40.74 -10.20 0.00
C ALA A 946 39.46 -9.84 0.79
N ASN A 947 38.86 -8.70 0.48
CA ASN A 947 37.65 -8.18 1.09
C ASN A 947 36.78 -7.49 0.05
N TRP A 948 35.51 -7.27 0.39
CA TRP A 948 34.53 -6.77 -0.56
C TRP A 948 34.83 -5.35 -1.02
N GLY A 949 35.38 -4.51 -0.13
CA GLY A 949 35.81 -3.14 -0.46
C GLY A 949 37.01 -3.04 -1.41
N ALA A 950 37.78 -4.12 -1.58
CA ALA A 950 38.90 -4.20 -2.53
C ALA A 950 38.51 -4.92 -3.84
N ALA A 951 37.51 -5.81 -3.78
CA ALA A 951 36.96 -6.47 -4.96
C ALA A 951 36.01 -5.55 -5.74
N HIS A 952 35.31 -4.66 -5.04
CA HIS A 952 34.53 -3.55 -5.59
C HIS A 952 35.44 -2.36 -5.89
#